data_AF-A0A3R6PG39-F1
#
_entry.id   AF-A0A3R6PG39-F1
#
_cell.length_a   1.000
_cell.length_b   1.000
_cell.length_c   1.000
_cell.angle_alpha   90.00
_cell.angle_beta   90.00
_cell.angle_gamma   90.00
#
_symmetry.space_group_name_H-M   'P 1'
#
loop_
_entity.id
_entity.type
_entity.pdbx_description
1 polymer ?
#
loop_
_entity_poly.entity_id
_entity_poly.type
_entity_poly.pdbx_seq_one_letter_code
_entity_poly.pdbx_strand_id
1 'polypeptide(L)'
;MQGKDIFVTIHLNYFVIICYVCINRCGYNMNLYIINEFCRGAVYGIGTYVRELTAILKNSSINIYVVNLNTDKPQIECEKIEGIFYLYFPAPLQWSMNNQEQWDLYHRNIIYWLKLHVKDKKELIFHLNYTRRSKLAEELKKTFDCKIILTVHYLDWCFNLFGNFMCFRKILETRRINQGDEYEQIKDIFQREKETFQIVDRIICLSKRIQQHLQCDYGINSNKITTIYNGLTDIVPVVGKSVLRQKYYIPLDIPVFLFVGRIDDIKGLKYALRAFRIILENYPDCRFLIAGSGDFDKYLLECKDIWMNIIWTGLVEMEKLYELYTIADIGVMPSFHEQCSYVAIEMMMHGLPIIASTSTGLGEMIENNVTGLHIPVIEYTDRAEIDSSLLAKKMLYLLKHPLVTIRMGQNGRKRYFENYSLEIFRENMLKLYKSCWYHDDGKIKVLIVTGQNNHNWEVSHIAIKQILENSGLFAIDVAISPKEGKIMSNFKPIFASYQLVILDYNGDRWPEETEKSFLEFVENGGGVVVYHAANNAFRDWKEYNRIIGFGGWENRDETAGPYIYMKEGCLVYDKETSGCAGSHGFQHEFVLHCGNLEHPVTKGLPTAWCHAQDELYDRMRGPGIVKDVLFWGYSDPATKGSGRDELAMFTVNYGKARIFHTTLGHAGNSLNDNVAMQCAGFQVTLLRGAEWAATGEVTLPVPDDFPTETTISLRKNYK
;
A
#
# COMPACT_ATOMS: atom_id res chain seq x y z
N MET A 1 -63.61 -3.53 0.95
CA MET A 1 -64.01 -2.18 1.39
C MET A 1 -62.98 -1.68 2.40
N GLN A 2 -62.45 -0.48 2.11
CA GLN A 2 -61.65 0.43 2.94
C GLN A 2 -60.30 -0.04 3.47
N GLY A 3 -59.25 0.50 2.84
CA GLY A 3 -57.87 0.45 3.29
C GLY A 3 -57.53 1.48 4.36
N LYS A 4 -56.30 1.38 4.86
CA LYS A 4 -55.57 2.45 5.53
C LYS A 4 -54.10 2.33 5.13
N ASP A 5 -53.70 3.17 4.19
CA ASP A 5 -52.32 3.57 4.00
C ASP A 5 -51.86 4.29 5.27
N ILE A 6 -50.85 3.74 5.94
CA ILE A 6 -50.15 4.46 7.01
C ILE A 6 -49.02 5.25 6.35
N PHE A 7 -49.35 6.50 5.98
CA PHE A 7 -48.35 7.51 5.69
C PHE A 7 -47.60 7.85 6.98
N VAL A 8 -46.28 7.62 7.01
CA VAL A 8 -45.40 8.18 8.03
C VAL A 8 -45.26 9.67 7.73
N THR A 9 -45.96 10.49 8.50
CA THR A 9 -45.87 11.95 8.46
C THR A 9 -44.52 12.39 9.04
N ILE A 10 -43.61 12.87 8.18
CA ILE A 10 -42.45 13.64 8.61
C ILE A 10 -42.94 15.08 8.82
N HIS A 11 -43.00 15.54 10.08
CA HIS A 11 -43.24 16.95 10.36
C HIS A 11 -42.01 17.77 9.96
N LEU A 12 -42.05 18.34 8.75
CA LEU A 12 -41.12 19.37 8.29
C LEU A 12 -41.47 20.69 8.97
N ASN A 13 -40.86 20.97 10.11
CA ASN A 13 -40.78 22.35 10.61
C ASN A 13 -39.57 23.03 9.95
N TYR A 14 -39.88 24.14 9.27
CA TYR A 14 -38.95 25.01 8.57
C TYR A 14 -37.78 25.42 9.46
N PHE A 15 -36.57 24.98 9.11
CA PHE A 15 -35.33 25.66 9.50
C PHE A 15 -34.62 26.12 8.24
N VAL A 16 -34.70 27.42 8.00
CA VAL A 16 -33.87 28.14 7.03
C VAL A 16 -32.45 28.19 7.60
N ILE A 17 -31.56 27.32 7.12
CA ILE A 17 -30.13 27.45 7.38
C ILE A 17 -29.54 28.35 6.29
N ILE A 18 -29.42 29.64 6.61
CA ILE A 18 -28.50 30.56 5.92
C ILE A 18 -27.13 30.36 6.57
N CYS A 19 -26.17 29.83 5.82
CA CYS A 19 -24.74 29.96 6.13
C CYS A 19 -23.99 30.30 4.86
N TYR A 20 -23.79 31.61 4.64
CA TYR A 20 -22.74 32.14 3.79
C TYR A 20 -21.42 32.04 4.56
N VAL A 21 -20.48 31.22 4.07
CA VAL A 21 -19.05 31.48 4.22
C VAL A 21 -18.39 31.09 2.89
N CYS A 22 -18.22 32.08 2.02
CA CYS A 22 -17.23 32.02 0.95
C CYS A 22 -15.84 32.08 1.60
N ILE A 23 -15.12 30.96 1.57
CA ILE A 23 -13.66 30.98 1.52
C ILE A 23 -13.29 30.31 0.21
N ASN A 24 -12.87 31.12 -0.77
CA ASN A 24 -12.17 30.63 -1.94
C ASN A 24 -10.87 29.95 -1.48
N ARG A 25 -10.89 28.62 -1.36
CA ARG A 25 -9.69 27.80 -1.50
C ARG A 25 -9.77 27.15 -2.88
N CYS A 26 -8.97 27.65 -3.83
CA CYS A 26 -8.65 26.89 -5.03
C CYS A 26 -7.86 25.65 -4.59
N GLY A 27 -8.55 24.51 -4.50
CA GLY A 27 -7.99 23.20 -4.19
C GLY A 27 -9.04 22.13 -4.46
N TYR A 28 -8.61 20.96 -4.94
CA TYR A 28 -9.48 19.80 -5.17
C TYR A 28 -10.26 19.43 -3.89
N ASN A 29 -11.58 19.55 -3.91
CA ASN A 29 -12.45 19.18 -2.78
C ASN A 29 -13.16 17.85 -3.10
N MET A 30 -12.70 16.77 -2.48
CA MET A 30 -13.34 15.44 -2.52
C MET A 30 -14.38 15.36 -1.40
N ASN A 31 -15.49 14.66 -1.64
CA ASN A 31 -16.53 14.45 -0.63
C ASN A 31 -16.52 12.99 -0.15
N LEU A 32 -16.18 12.76 1.12
CA LEU A 32 -16.06 11.44 1.72
C LEU A 32 -17.16 11.21 2.77
N TYR A 33 -18.01 10.22 2.51
CA TYR A 33 -19.06 9.76 3.40
C TYR A 33 -18.66 8.43 4.03
N ILE A 34 -18.21 8.46 5.28
CA ILE A 34 -17.84 7.29 6.06
C ILE A 34 -19.11 6.73 6.69
N ILE A 35 -19.57 5.58 6.21
CA ILE A 35 -20.79 4.94 6.68
C ILE A 35 -20.42 3.92 7.77
N ASN A 36 -21.06 4.08 8.92
CA ASN A 36 -20.91 3.25 10.10
C ASN A 36 -22.29 2.81 10.59
N GLU A 37 -22.41 1.58 11.08
CA GLU A 37 -23.65 1.05 11.67
C GLU A 37 -23.44 0.89 13.17
N PHE A 38 -24.37 1.43 13.98
CA PHE A 38 -24.32 1.30 15.42
C PHE A 38 -24.50 -0.17 15.80
N CYS A 39 -23.39 -0.79 16.19
CA CYS A 39 -23.29 -2.18 16.60
C CYS A 39 -22.32 -2.27 17.77
N ARG A 40 -22.27 -3.42 18.46
CA ARG A 40 -21.32 -3.62 19.57
C ARG A 40 -19.86 -3.39 19.14
N GLY A 41 -19.51 -3.65 17.87
CA GLY A 41 -18.18 -3.39 17.31
C GLY A 41 -17.84 -1.90 17.12
N ALA A 42 -18.86 -1.04 16.96
CA ALA A 42 -18.71 0.42 16.88
C ALA A 42 -18.29 1.04 18.22
N VAL A 43 -18.46 0.33 19.33
CA VAL A 43 -17.97 0.75 20.67
C VAL A 43 -16.47 0.48 20.83
N TYR A 44 -15.89 -0.42 20.01
CA TYR A 44 -14.50 -0.87 20.12
C TYR A 44 -13.72 -0.64 18.82
N GLY A 45 -13.30 -1.72 18.14
CA GLY A 45 -12.34 -1.65 17.03
C GLY A 45 -12.80 -0.81 15.82
N ILE A 46 -14.06 -0.94 15.39
CA ILE A 46 -14.57 -0.15 14.26
C ILE A 46 -14.70 1.32 14.65
N GLY A 47 -15.17 1.60 15.87
CA GLY A 47 -15.25 2.96 16.39
C GLY A 47 -13.89 3.64 16.46
N THR A 48 -12.87 2.93 16.99
CA THR A 48 -11.48 3.40 16.98
C THR A 48 -11.01 3.66 15.56
N TYR A 49 -11.23 2.75 14.61
CA TYR A 49 -10.86 2.98 13.20
C TYR A 49 -11.47 4.25 12.61
N VAL A 50 -12.78 4.46 12.80
CA VAL A 50 -13.46 5.67 12.28
C VAL A 50 -12.91 6.94 12.95
N ARG A 51 -12.62 6.89 14.26
CA ARG A 51 -12.01 8.02 14.98
C ARG A 51 -10.59 8.32 14.48
N GLU A 52 -9.73 7.31 14.35
CA GLU A 52 -8.38 7.52 13.82
C GLU A 52 -8.41 8.00 12.36
N LEU A 53 -9.29 7.42 11.54
CA LEU A 53 -9.50 7.83 10.14
C LEU A 53 -9.94 9.29 10.05
N THR A 54 -10.91 9.71 10.86
CA THR A 54 -11.36 11.11 10.85
C THR A 54 -10.28 12.06 11.35
N ALA A 55 -9.50 11.67 12.36
CA ALA A 55 -8.38 12.45 12.87
C ALA A 55 -7.29 12.70 11.81
N ILE A 56 -6.90 11.67 11.03
CA ILE A 56 -5.86 11.81 9.98
C ILE A 56 -6.30 12.64 8.78
N LEU A 57 -7.61 12.69 8.52
CA LEU A 57 -8.18 13.37 7.36
C LEU A 57 -8.60 14.82 7.66
N LYS A 58 -8.77 15.21 8.92
CA LYS A 58 -9.30 16.53 9.33
C LYS A 58 -8.56 17.73 8.71
N ASN A 59 -7.26 17.62 8.48
CA ASN A 59 -6.43 18.68 7.88
C ASN A 59 -6.17 18.50 6.37
N SER A 60 -6.92 17.61 5.71
CA SER A 60 -6.83 17.40 4.26
C SER A 60 -7.79 18.33 3.49
N SER A 61 -7.76 18.29 2.16
CA SER A 61 -8.74 18.97 1.31
C SER A 61 -10.05 18.18 1.14
N ILE A 62 -10.30 17.17 1.96
CA ILE A 62 -11.47 16.29 1.88
C ILE A 62 -12.57 16.83 2.80
N ASN A 63 -13.78 16.98 2.26
CA ASN A 63 -14.98 17.21 3.06
C ASN A 63 -15.46 15.88 3.64
N ILE A 64 -15.50 15.78 4.96
CA ILE A 64 -15.78 14.51 5.66
C ILE A 64 -17.17 14.54 6.28
N TYR A 65 -17.92 13.48 6.02
CA TYR A 65 -19.22 13.19 6.59
C TYR A 65 -19.17 11.80 7.24
N VAL A 66 -19.50 11.69 8.52
CA VAL A 66 -19.66 10.42 9.20
C VAL A 66 -21.14 10.12 9.33
N VAL A 67 -21.59 9.06 8.67
CA VAL A 67 -22.99 8.64 8.61
C VAL A 67 -23.18 7.45 9.56
N ASN A 68 -23.74 7.71 10.73
CA ASN A 68 -24.05 6.72 11.74
C ASN A 68 -25.49 6.21 11.57
N LEU A 69 -25.63 4.93 11.27
CA LEU A 69 -26.91 4.26 11.10
C LEU A 69 -27.35 3.54 12.38
N ASN A 70 -28.64 3.29 12.51
CA ASN A 70 -29.25 2.51 13.61
C ASN A 70 -28.94 3.08 15.02
N THR A 71 -28.94 4.40 15.15
CA THR A 71 -28.60 5.10 16.39
C THR A 71 -29.78 5.15 17.37
N ASP A 72 -29.49 5.44 18.64
CA ASP A 72 -30.46 5.65 19.72
C ASP A 72 -31.13 7.04 19.68
N LYS A 73 -30.74 7.89 18.73
CA LYS A 73 -31.39 9.19 18.51
C LYS A 73 -32.86 8.99 18.13
N PRO A 74 -33.78 9.86 18.58
CA PRO A 74 -35.20 9.72 18.29
C PRO A 74 -35.57 10.16 16.85
N GLN A 75 -34.68 10.91 16.20
CA GLN A 75 -34.87 11.45 14.85
C GLN A 75 -33.52 11.63 14.15
N ILE A 76 -33.54 12.00 12.87
CA ILE A 76 -32.32 12.31 12.14
C ILE A 76 -31.69 13.58 12.74
N GLU A 77 -30.45 13.48 13.22
CA GLU A 77 -29.69 14.60 13.76
C GLU A 77 -28.41 14.83 12.94
N CYS A 78 -27.99 16.08 12.85
CA CYS A 78 -26.75 16.49 12.20
C CYS A 78 -25.99 17.43 13.14
N GLU A 79 -24.72 17.11 13.40
CA GLU A 79 -23.82 17.96 14.17
C GLU A 79 -22.50 18.16 13.45
N LYS A 80 -21.86 19.31 13.67
CA LYS A 80 -20.55 19.61 13.09
C LYS A 80 -19.53 19.70 14.22
N ILE A 81 -18.63 18.73 14.28
CA ILE A 81 -17.59 18.64 15.29
C ILE A 81 -16.26 18.81 14.58
N GLU A 82 -15.51 19.84 14.97
CA GLU A 82 -14.15 20.08 14.48
C GLU A 82 -13.98 20.11 12.94
N GLY A 83 -15.01 20.57 12.22
CA GLY A 83 -14.99 20.64 10.75
C GLY A 83 -15.61 19.44 10.04
N ILE A 84 -15.92 18.35 10.76
CA ILE A 84 -16.53 17.13 10.23
C ILE A 84 -18.03 17.14 10.53
N PHE A 85 -18.84 16.68 9.59
CA PHE A 85 -20.28 16.52 9.78
C PHE A 85 -20.61 15.10 10.23
N TYR A 86 -21.33 14.97 11.34
CA TYR A 86 -21.84 13.68 11.83
C TYR A 86 -23.35 13.65 11.64
N LEU A 87 -23.82 12.63 10.92
CA LEU A 87 -25.24 12.38 10.66
C LEU A 87 -25.67 11.14 11.45
N TYR A 88 -26.73 11.26 12.24
CA TYR A 88 -27.26 10.18 13.06
C TYR A 88 -28.63 9.79 12.53
N PHE A 89 -28.77 8.56 12.04
CA PHE A 89 -30.04 8.01 11.58
C PHE A 89 -30.64 7.13 12.68
N PRO A 90 -31.91 7.36 13.08
CA PRO A 90 -32.53 6.62 14.17
C PRO A 90 -32.75 5.15 13.80
N ALA A 91 -32.83 4.28 14.82
CA ALA A 91 -33.34 2.93 14.66
C ALA A 91 -34.86 2.95 14.33
N PRO A 92 -35.38 2.02 13.50
CA PRO A 92 -36.82 1.98 13.19
C PRO A 92 -37.68 1.55 14.39
N LEU A 93 -38.89 2.13 14.51
CA LEU A 93 -39.79 1.94 15.66
C LEU A 93 -40.42 0.53 15.77
N GLN A 94 -40.63 -0.17 14.65
CA GLN A 94 -41.13 -1.54 14.58
C GLN A 94 -40.16 -2.39 13.76
N TRP A 95 -39.22 -3.04 14.45
CA TRP A 95 -38.03 -3.58 13.83
C TRP A 95 -37.68 -4.97 14.34
N SER A 96 -37.21 -5.83 13.43
CA SER A 96 -36.51 -7.05 13.75
C SER A 96 -35.16 -7.05 13.06
N MET A 97 -34.07 -7.24 13.83
CA MET A 97 -32.71 -7.29 13.29
C MET A 97 -32.52 -8.42 12.26
N ASN A 98 -33.36 -9.46 12.32
CA ASN A 98 -33.30 -10.62 11.45
C ASN A 98 -34.16 -10.48 10.17
N ASN A 99 -34.89 -9.37 10.00
CA ASN A 99 -35.73 -9.16 8.83
C ASN A 99 -34.98 -8.38 7.74
N GLN A 100 -34.53 -9.10 6.70
CA GLN A 100 -33.80 -8.52 5.56
C GLN A 100 -34.60 -7.43 4.82
N GLU A 101 -35.90 -7.63 4.61
CA GLU A 101 -36.75 -6.67 3.88
C GLU A 101 -36.83 -5.33 4.62
N GLN A 102 -36.94 -5.37 5.95
CA GLN A 102 -36.91 -4.15 6.76
C GLN A 102 -35.58 -3.40 6.64
N TRP A 103 -34.44 -4.12 6.63
CA TRP A 103 -33.13 -3.53 6.37
C TRP A 103 -33.00 -2.90 4.99
N ASP A 104 -33.53 -3.55 3.96
CA ASP A 104 -33.50 -3.04 2.60
C ASP A 104 -34.33 -1.74 2.49
N LEU A 105 -35.51 -1.70 3.12
CA LEU A 105 -36.33 -0.50 3.22
C LEU A 105 -35.63 0.63 3.98
N TYR A 106 -34.97 0.30 5.10
CA TYR A 106 -34.23 1.25 5.91
C TYR A 106 -33.09 1.91 5.11
N HIS A 107 -32.23 1.10 4.47
CA HIS A 107 -31.15 1.61 3.63
C HIS A 107 -31.68 2.46 2.48
N ARG A 108 -32.74 2.01 1.80
CA ARG A 108 -33.35 2.77 0.70
C ARG A 108 -33.83 4.16 1.16
N ASN A 109 -34.44 4.25 2.33
CA ASN A 109 -34.90 5.53 2.89
C ASN A 109 -33.73 6.47 3.22
N ILE A 110 -32.63 5.93 3.75
CA ILE A 110 -31.39 6.70 3.98
C ILE A 110 -30.85 7.25 2.65
N ILE A 111 -30.84 6.43 1.59
CA ILE A 111 -30.36 6.87 0.27
C ILE A 111 -31.26 7.97 -0.31
N TYR A 112 -32.58 7.88 -0.18
CA TYR A 112 -33.47 8.97 -0.58
C TYR A 112 -33.20 10.26 0.19
N TRP A 113 -32.96 10.16 1.49
CA TRP A 113 -32.59 11.32 2.29
C TRP A 113 -31.26 11.91 1.81
N LEU A 114 -30.21 11.09 1.64
CA LEU A 114 -28.90 11.52 1.16
C LEU A 114 -29.01 12.17 -0.23
N LYS A 115 -29.83 11.63 -1.14
CA LYS A 115 -30.05 12.18 -2.48
C LYS A 115 -30.55 13.62 -2.46
N LEU A 116 -31.37 13.98 -1.47
CA LEU A 116 -31.91 15.33 -1.28
C LEU A 116 -30.89 16.30 -0.66
N HIS A 117 -29.93 15.79 0.13
CA HIS A 117 -29.04 16.60 0.96
C HIS A 117 -27.58 16.64 0.50
N VAL A 118 -27.13 15.68 -0.32
CA VAL A 118 -25.80 15.72 -0.96
C VAL A 118 -25.85 16.71 -2.13
N LYS A 119 -25.42 17.95 -1.87
CA LYS A 119 -25.42 19.06 -2.85
C LYS A 119 -24.21 19.02 -3.77
N ASP A 120 -23.02 18.78 -3.22
CA ASP A 120 -21.79 18.63 -3.99
C ASP A 120 -21.55 17.15 -4.29
N LYS A 121 -21.59 16.82 -5.58
CA LYS A 121 -21.47 15.44 -6.08
C LYS A 121 -20.12 15.18 -6.76
N LYS A 122 -19.20 16.15 -6.70
CA LYS A 122 -17.86 15.98 -7.27
C LYS A 122 -17.06 14.99 -6.41
N GLU A 123 -16.41 14.02 -7.08
CA GLU A 123 -15.50 13.04 -6.48
C GLU A 123 -16.07 12.39 -5.20
N LEU A 124 -17.28 11.84 -5.30
CA LEU A 124 -18.04 11.33 -4.16
C LEU A 124 -17.61 9.91 -3.74
N ILE A 125 -16.96 9.77 -2.58
CA ILE A 125 -16.61 8.47 -2.02
C ILE A 125 -17.58 8.10 -0.89
N PHE A 126 -18.17 6.90 -0.96
CA PHE A 126 -18.80 6.24 0.18
C PHE A 126 -17.86 5.17 0.73
N HIS A 127 -17.47 5.30 2.00
CA HIS A 127 -16.58 4.36 2.68
C HIS A 127 -17.38 3.54 3.70
N LEU A 128 -17.64 2.28 3.37
CA LEU A 128 -18.39 1.33 4.18
C LEU A 128 -17.47 0.61 5.18
N ASN A 129 -17.96 0.41 6.41
CA ASN A 129 -17.24 -0.30 7.48
C ASN A 129 -17.91 -1.62 7.90
N TYR A 130 -18.80 -2.17 7.06
CA TYR A 130 -19.48 -3.42 7.33
C TYR A 130 -19.85 -4.14 6.02
N THR A 131 -19.88 -5.47 6.06
CA THR A 131 -19.96 -6.35 4.89
C THR A 131 -21.34 -6.99 4.69
N ARG A 132 -22.25 -6.85 5.67
CA ARG A 132 -23.48 -7.66 5.77
C ARG A 132 -24.59 -7.34 4.77
N ARG A 133 -24.50 -6.22 4.04
CA ARG A 133 -25.66 -5.64 3.33
C ARG A 133 -25.27 -5.08 1.95
N SER A 134 -25.23 -5.96 0.95
CA SER A 134 -24.97 -5.60 -0.46
C SER A 134 -25.94 -4.54 -0.99
N LYS A 135 -27.21 -4.59 -0.55
CA LYS A 135 -28.27 -3.68 -1.02
C LYS A 135 -27.95 -2.20 -0.85
N LEU A 136 -27.31 -1.80 0.25
CA LEU A 136 -26.91 -0.41 0.44
C LEU A 136 -25.93 0.05 -0.64
N ALA A 137 -24.92 -0.77 -0.94
CA ALA A 137 -23.94 -0.47 -1.97
C ALA A 137 -24.59 -0.41 -3.37
N GLU A 138 -25.54 -1.30 -3.67
CA GLU A 138 -26.31 -1.24 -4.92
C GLU A 138 -27.10 0.06 -5.06
N GLU A 139 -27.84 0.46 -4.02
CA GLU A 139 -28.68 1.66 -4.08
C GLU A 139 -27.84 2.94 -4.12
N LEU A 140 -26.68 2.96 -3.47
CA LEU A 140 -25.68 4.03 -3.62
C LEU A 140 -25.22 4.17 -5.08
N LYS A 141 -24.81 3.06 -5.71
CA LYS A 141 -24.37 3.03 -7.11
C LYS A 141 -25.46 3.46 -8.09
N LYS A 142 -26.72 3.09 -7.82
CA LYS A 142 -27.86 3.51 -8.66
C LYS A 142 -28.18 5.00 -8.52
N THR A 143 -27.90 5.58 -7.35
CA THR A 143 -28.35 6.94 -7.02
C THR A 143 -27.28 7.99 -7.30
N PHE A 144 -26.00 7.64 -7.17
CA PHE A 144 -24.88 8.56 -7.26
C PHE A 144 -23.80 8.05 -8.22
N ASP A 145 -23.22 8.96 -9.00
CA ASP A 145 -21.91 8.73 -9.63
C ASP A 145 -20.84 8.80 -8.54
N CYS A 146 -20.49 7.65 -8.00
CA CYS A 146 -19.67 7.54 -6.80
C CYS A 146 -18.70 6.35 -6.86
N LYS A 147 -17.67 6.42 -6.01
CA LYS A 147 -16.82 5.28 -5.68
C LYS A 147 -17.20 4.76 -4.29
N ILE A 148 -17.25 3.45 -4.17
CA ILE A 148 -17.52 2.75 -2.92
C ILE A 148 -16.27 2.00 -2.50
N ILE A 149 -15.80 2.32 -1.31
CA ILE A 149 -14.70 1.63 -0.64
C ILE A 149 -15.28 0.86 0.53
N LEU A 150 -14.82 -0.38 0.74
CA LEU A 150 -15.23 -1.20 1.87
C LEU A 150 -14.00 -1.59 2.69
N THR A 151 -13.98 -1.26 3.99
CA THR A 151 -13.01 -1.85 4.92
C THR A 151 -13.57 -3.14 5.51
N VAL A 152 -12.85 -4.24 5.30
CA VAL A 152 -13.15 -5.53 5.93
C VAL A 152 -12.49 -5.54 7.30
N HIS A 153 -13.27 -5.31 8.35
CA HIS A 153 -12.79 -5.35 9.75
C HIS A 153 -12.72 -6.77 10.32
N TYR A 154 -13.63 -7.63 9.85
CA TYR A 154 -13.75 -9.05 10.15
C TYR A 154 -14.55 -9.72 9.03
N LEU A 155 -14.51 -11.05 8.97
CA LEU A 155 -15.45 -11.85 8.18
C LEU A 155 -16.40 -12.52 9.16
N ASP A 156 -17.70 -12.49 8.87
CA ASP A 156 -18.72 -12.85 9.85
C ASP A 156 -18.64 -14.32 10.27
N TRP A 157 -18.34 -15.20 9.32
CA TRP A 157 -18.17 -16.63 9.58
C TRP A 157 -17.02 -16.91 10.57
N CYS A 158 -16.06 -15.98 10.74
CA CYS A 158 -14.95 -16.17 11.68
C CYS A 158 -15.43 -16.23 13.14
N PHE A 159 -16.58 -15.62 13.48
CA PHE A 159 -17.12 -15.71 14.85
C PHE A 159 -17.71 -17.09 15.14
N ASN A 160 -18.33 -17.72 14.15
CA ASN A 160 -18.87 -19.08 14.27
C ASN A 160 -17.75 -20.13 14.26
N LEU A 161 -16.75 -19.94 13.38
CA LEU A 161 -15.70 -20.94 13.14
C LEU A 161 -14.40 -20.63 13.86
N PHE A 162 -14.35 -19.63 14.75
CA PHE A 162 -13.12 -19.20 15.43
C PHE A 162 -11.97 -18.90 14.46
N GLY A 163 -12.29 -18.31 13.30
CA GLY A 163 -11.31 -18.02 12.24
C GLY A 163 -10.69 -19.27 11.57
N ASN A 164 -11.29 -20.46 11.71
CA ASN A 164 -10.79 -21.70 11.15
C ASN A 164 -11.03 -21.80 9.64
N PHE A 165 -9.99 -21.52 8.85
CA PHE A 165 -10.06 -21.53 7.39
C PHE A 165 -10.22 -22.95 6.82
N MET A 166 -9.66 -23.96 7.49
CA MET A 166 -9.81 -25.36 7.07
C MET A 166 -11.28 -25.82 7.14
N CYS A 167 -11.94 -25.54 8.26
CA CYS A 167 -13.37 -25.84 8.44
C CYS A 167 -14.22 -25.05 7.43
N PHE A 168 -13.94 -23.76 7.26
CA PHE A 168 -14.61 -22.91 6.28
C PHE A 168 -14.55 -23.48 4.85
N ARG A 169 -13.36 -23.82 4.34
CA ARG A 169 -13.20 -24.41 3.00
C ARG A 169 -13.93 -25.73 2.85
N LYS A 170 -13.86 -26.59 3.86
CA LYS A 170 -14.59 -27.87 3.88
C LYS A 170 -16.12 -27.65 3.80
N ILE A 171 -16.65 -26.65 4.50
CA ILE A 171 -18.08 -26.30 4.43
C ILE A 171 -18.46 -25.89 3.01
N LEU A 172 -17.64 -25.06 2.35
CA LEU A 172 -17.89 -24.62 0.97
C LEU A 172 -17.81 -25.76 -0.06
N GLU A 173 -16.93 -26.74 0.13
CA GLU A 173 -16.82 -27.91 -0.75
C GLU A 173 -17.96 -28.92 -0.58
N THR A 174 -18.68 -28.88 0.55
CA THR A 174 -19.68 -29.88 0.91
C THR A 174 -20.99 -29.71 0.11
N ARG A 175 -21.26 -30.67 -0.79
CA ARG A 175 -22.44 -30.70 -1.68
C ARG A 175 -23.73 -31.23 -1.05
N ARG A 176 -23.72 -31.81 0.16
CA ARG A 176 -24.91 -32.43 0.78
C ARG A 176 -25.67 -31.42 1.66
N ILE A 177 -26.99 -31.34 1.47
CA ILE A 177 -27.93 -30.38 2.09
C ILE A 177 -28.30 -30.72 3.55
N ASN A 178 -27.90 -31.89 4.09
CA ASN A 178 -28.43 -32.41 5.37
C ASN A 178 -27.42 -32.40 6.55
N GLN A 179 -26.47 -31.45 6.63
CA GLN A 179 -25.50 -31.38 7.75
C GLN A 179 -25.87 -30.38 8.86
N GLY A 180 -27.09 -29.85 8.88
CA GLY A 180 -27.62 -29.01 9.96
C GLY A 180 -27.58 -27.51 9.63
N ASP A 181 -28.39 -26.73 10.35
CA ASP A 181 -28.66 -25.31 10.08
C ASP A 181 -27.41 -24.42 10.07
N GLU A 182 -26.36 -24.80 10.81
CA GLU A 182 -25.13 -24.01 10.93
C GLU A 182 -24.31 -23.96 9.63
N TYR A 183 -24.21 -25.06 8.87
CA TYR A 183 -23.45 -25.08 7.61
C TYR A 183 -24.08 -24.17 6.55
N GLU A 184 -25.40 -24.22 6.45
CA GLU A 184 -26.14 -23.38 5.49
C GLU A 184 -26.07 -21.90 5.90
N GLN A 185 -26.07 -21.59 7.20
CA GLN A 185 -25.81 -20.23 7.67
C GLN A 185 -24.43 -19.70 7.25
N ILE A 186 -23.37 -20.51 7.35
CA ILE A 186 -22.02 -20.11 6.92
C ILE A 186 -21.96 -19.87 5.41
N LYS A 187 -22.57 -20.75 4.60
CA LYS A 187 -22.63 -20.56 3.14
C LYS A 187 -23.39 -19.30 2.75
N ASP A 188 -24.49 -19.03 3.43
CA ASP A 188 -25.31 -17.84 3.24
C ASP A 188 -24.58 -16.54 3.65
N ILE A 189 -23.81 -16.57 4.76
CA ILE A 189 -22.88 -15.50 5.12
C ILE A 189 -21.85 -15.26 4.02
N PHE A 190 -21.16 -16.32 3.57
CA PHE A 190 -20.15 -16.23 2.52
C PHE A 190 -20.71 -15.62 1.23
N GLN A 191 -21.90 -16.06 0.81
CA GLN A 191 -22.54 -15.59 -0.41
C GLN A 191 -22.86 -14.09 -0.33
N ARG A 192 -23.42 -13.61 0.79
CA ARG A 192 -23.69 -12.17 1.00
C ARG A 192 -22.45 -11.30 1.03
N GLU A 193 -21.39 -11.77 1.71
CA GLU A 193 -20.10 -11.06 1.74
C GLU A 193 -19.53 -10.96 0.32
N LYS A 194 -19.57 -12.06 -0.43
CA LYS A 194 -19.09 -12.13 -1.82
C LYS A 194 -19.84 -11.17 -2.73
N GLU A 195 -21.16 -11.10 -2.63
CA GLU A 195 -21.99 -10.14 -3.39
C GLU A 195 -21.56 -8.69 -3.09
N THR A 196 -21.38 -8.36 -1.81
CA THR A 196 -20.92 -7.01 -1.41
C THR A 196 -19.54 -6.70 -1.99
N PHE A 197 -18.59 -7.64 -1.91
CA PHE A 197 -17.24 -7.47 -2.45
C PHE A 197 -17.22 -7.28 -3.98
N GLN A 198 -18.19 -7.86 -4.70
CA GLN A 198 -18.31 -7.68 -6.14
C GLN A 198 -18.81 -6.29 -6.53
N ILE A 199 -19.74 -5.72 -5.76
CA ILE A 199 -20.37 -4.41 -6.03
C ILE A 199 -19.41 -3.24 -5.81
N VAL A 200 -18.59 -3.29 -4.76
CA VAL A 200 -17.70 -2.18 -4.38
C VAL A 200 -16.52 -2.00 -5.35
N ASP A 201 -15.99 -0.77 -5.43
CA ASP A 201 -14.88 -0.44 -6.34
C ASP A 201 -13.51 -0.81 -5.75
N ARG A 202 -13.34 -0.58 -4.45
CA ARG A 202 -12.11 -0.90 -3.70
C ARG A 202 -12.45 -1.57 -2.38
N ILE A 203 -11.56 -2.46 -1.93
CA ILE A 203 -11.64 -3.19 -0.68
C ILE A 203 -10.35 -2.96 0.09
N ILE A 204 -10.48 -2.48 1.32
CA ILE A 204 -9.38 -2.39 2.28
C ILE A 204 -9.38 -3.68 3.10
N CYS A 205 -8.25 -4.39 3.07
CA CYS A 205 -7.95 -5.49 3.97
C CYS A 205 -6.99 -5.01 5.06
N LEU A 206 -7.20 -5.47 6.29
CA LEU A 206 -6.34 -5.10 7.41
C LEU A 206 -5.14 -6.04 7.60
N SER A 207 -5.00 -7.06 6.76
CA SER A 207 -3.85 -7.99 6.76
C SER A 207 -3.62 -8.67 5.41
N LYS A 208 -2.38 -9.06 5.14
CA LYS A 208 -2.01 -9.81 3.92
C LYS A 208 -2.67 -11.18 3.90
N ARG A 209 -2.83 -11.83 5.07
CA ARG A 209 -3.56 -13.11 5.15
C ARG A 209 -5.02 -12.97 4.71
N ILE A 210 -5.70 -11.89 5.09
CA ILE A 210 -7.09 -11.64 4.63
C ILE A 210 -7.11 -11.26 3.15
N GLN A 211 -6.15 -10.48 2.66
CA GLN A 211 -6.00 -10.23 1.22
C GLN A 211 -5.91 -11.53 0.41
N GLN A 212 -5.03 -12.45 0.81
CA GLN A 212 -4.89 -13.77 0.17
C GLN A 212 -6.19 -14.57 0.23
N HIS A 213 -6.90 -14.52 1.36
CA HIS A 213 -8.19 -15.21 1.49
C HIS A 213 -9.26 -14.64 0.55
N LEU A 214 -9.37 -13.32 0.43
CA LEU A 214 -10.31 -12.71 -0.53
C LEU A 214 -9.95 -13.05 -1.98
N GLN A 215 -8.67 -13.17 -2.32
CA GLN A 215 -8.22 -13.56 -3.65
C GLN A 215 -8.53 -15.03 -3.95
N CYS A 216 -8.10 -15.94 -3.07
CA CYS A 216 -8.17 -17.38 -3.32
C CYS A 216 -9.57 -17.95 -3.10
N ASP A 217 -10.22 -17.59 -1.98
CA ASP A 217 -11.45 -18.23 -1.54
C ASP A 217 -12.71 -17.44 -2.01
N TYR A 218 -12.63 -16.10 -2.11
CA TYR A 218 -13.74 -15.28 -2.66
C TYR A 218 -13.60 -14.98 -4.16
N GLY A 219 -12.41 -15.15 -4.76
CA GLY A 219 -12.17 -14.89 -6.19
C GLY A 219 -12.15 -13.39 -6.54
N ILE A 220 -11.78 -12.53 -5.59
CA ILE A 220 -11.76 -11.08 -5.79
C ILE A 220 -10.47 -10.66 -6.52
N ASN A 221 -10.60 -9.81 -7.54
CA ASN A 221 -9.47 -9.30 -8.32
C ASN A 221 -8.49 -8.51 -7.43
N SER A 222 -7.19 -8.79 -7.56
CA SER A 222 -6.11 -8.12 -6.82
C SER A 222 -6.14 -6.60 -6.95
N ASN A 223 -6.52 -6.07 -8.12
CA ASN A 223 -6.60 -4.62 -8.37
C ASN A 223 -7.71 -3.94 -7.55
N LYS A 224 -8.70 -4.69 -7.05
CA LYS A 224 -9.71 -4.13 -6.14
C LYS A 224 -9.25 -4.10 -4.68
N ILE A 225 -8.24 -4.90 -4.32
CA ILE A 225 -7.84 -5.09 -2.92
C ILE A 225 -6.63 -4.23 -2.60
N THR A 226 -6.64 -3.56 -1.46
CA THR A 226 -5.49 -2.85 -0.92
C THR A 226 -5.34 -3.21 0.55
N THR A 227 -4.14 -3.61 0.96
CA THR A 227 -3.88 -3.85 2.38
C THR A 227 -3.44 -2.55 3.04
N ILE A 228 -4.22 -2.10 4.03
CA ILE A 228 -3.89 -0.93 4.85
C ILE A 228 -4.04 -1.35 6.31
N TYR A 229 -2.93 -1.29 7.04
CA TYR A 229 -2.92 -1.59 8.47
C TYR A 229 -3.58 -0.47 9.27
N ASN A 230 -4.18 -0.84 10.40
CA ASN A 230 -4.61 0.14 11.39
C ASN A 230 -3.39 0.90 11.91
N GLY A 231 -3.56 2.19 12.20
CA GLY A 231 -2.56 3.02 12.84
C GLY A 231 -3.08 3.69 14.10
N LEU A 232 -2.17 3.97 15.03
CA LEU A 232 -2.48 4.73 16.25
C LEU A 232 -1.46 5.84 16.49
N THR A 233 -1.92 6.90 17.16
CA THR A 233 -1.04 7.98 17.65
C THR A 233 -0.12 7.44 18.73
N ASP A 234 1.14 7.90 18.72
CA ASP A 234 2.12 7.52 19.73
C ASP A 234 1.83 8.24 21.06
N ILE A 235 1.08 7.58 21.95
CA ILE A 235 0.73 8.12 23.27
C ILE A 235 1.26 7.17 24.34
N VAL A 236 2.33 7.57 25.02
CA VAL A 236 2.95 6.82 26.12
C VAL A 236 2.96 7.70 27.38
N PRO A 237 2.62 7.16 28.57
CA PRO A 237 2.70 7.90 29.82
C PRO A 237 4.09 8.50 30.04
N VAL A 238 4.12 9.77 30.45
CA VAL A 238 5.36 10.46 30.86
C VAL A 238 5.93 9.85 32.14
N VAL A 239 5.08 9.20 32.94
CA VAL A 239 5.44 8.59 34.22
C VAL A 239 6.09 7.23 34.00
N GLY A 240 7.28 7.03 34.58
CA GLY A 240 8.03 5.79 34.47
C GLY A 240 7.40 4.59 35.19
N LYS A 241 7.75 3.39 34.72
CA LYS A 241 7.28 2.09 35.23
C LYS A 241 7.35 1.94 36.75
N SER A 242 8.42 2.40 37.39
CA SER A 242 8.61 2.27 38.85
C SER A 242 7.56 3.04 39.66
N VAL A 243 7.29 4.29 39.26
CA VAL A 243 6.29 5.16 39.92
C VAL A 243 4.88 4.58 39.73
N LEU A 244 4.56 4.11 38.52
CA LEU A 244 3.27 3.48 38.27
C LEU A 244 3.12 2.18 39.06
N ARG A 245 4.14 1.32 39.12
CA ARG A 245 4.08 0.10 39.95
C ARG A 245 3.84 0.40 41.43
N GLN A 246 4.46 1.46 41.97
CA GLN A 246 4.18 1.92 43.34
C GLN A 246 2.73 2.38 43.51
N LYS A 247 2.18 3.13 42.54
CA LYS A 247 0.76 3.57 42.53
C LYS A 247 -0.21 2.38 42.61
N TYR A 248 0.14 1.24 42.01
CA TYR A 248 -0.67 0.02 41.99
C TYR A 248 -0.32 -1.01 43.06
N TYR A 249 0.64 -0.70 43.95
CA TYR A 249 1.13 -1.64 44.96
C TYR A 249 1.67 -2.95 44.36
N ILE A 250 2.34 -2.86 43.21
CA ILE A 250 2.99 -3.99 42.52
C ILE A 250 4.51 -3.88 42.76
N PRO A 251 5.15 -4.85 43.43
CA PRO A 251 6.60 -4.85 43.59
C PRO A 251 7.37 -4.81 42.25
N LEU A 252 8.57 -4.22 42.26
CA LEU A 252 9.37 -4.02 41.05
C LEU A 252 10.00 -5.32 40.52
N ASP A 253 10.23 -6.28 41.40
CA ASP A 253 10.88 -7.56 41.15
C ASP A 253 9.90 -8.68 40.75
N ILE A 254 8.60 -8.46 40.92
CA ILE A 254 7.59 -9.44 40.49
C ILE A 254 7.30 -9.33 38.99
N PRO A 255 7.27 -10.46 38.25
CA PRO A 255 6.84 -10.45 36.86
C PRO A 255 5.33 -10.24 36.73
N VAL A 256 4.95 -9.42 35.76
CA VAL A 256 3.56 -9.04 35.47
C VAL A 256 3.20 -9.40 34.02
N PHE A 257 2.30 -10.37 33.86
CA PHE A 257 1.67 -10.66 32.58
C PHE A 257 0.44 -9.78 32.39
N LEU A 258 0.12 -9.45 31.14
CA LEU A 258 -1.02 -8.62 30.79
C LEU A 258 -1.84 -9.24 29.66
N PHE A 259 -3.15 -9.32 29.89
CA PHE A 259 -4.15 -9.63 28.88
C PHE A 259 -5.09 -8.42 28.75
N VAL A 260 -5.33 -7.99 27.52
CA VAL A 260 -6.26 -6.91 27.21
C VAL A 260 -7.22 -7.34 26.11
N GLY A 261 -8.52 -7.15 26.33
CA GLY A 261 -9.53 -7.37 25.30
C GLY A 261 -10.88 -7.81 25.87
N ARG A 262 -11.80 -8.13 24.98
CA ARG A 262 -13.10 -8.70 25.36
C ARG A 262 -12.88 -10.02 26.10
N ILE A 263 -13.64 -10.22 27.18
CA ILE A 263 -13.60 -11.45 27.95
C ILE A 263 -14.60 -12.44 27.31
N ASP A 264 -14.15 -13.09 26.24
CA ASP A 264 -14.90 -14.09 25.47
C ASP A 264 -13.97 -15.19 24.93
N ASP A 265 -14.56 -16.25 24.36
CA ASP A 265 -13.79 -17.40 23.87
C ASP A 265 -12.87 -17.05 22.69
N ILE A 266 -13.23 -16.06 21.88
CA ILE A 266 -12.45 -15.63 20.70
C ILE A 266 -11.12 -15.03 21.13
N LYS A 267 -11.06 -14.33 22.26
CA LYS A 267 -9.79 -13.80 22.80
C LYS A 267 -8.94 -14.84 23.54
N GLY A 268 -9.48 -16.03 23.78
CA GLY A 268 -8.71 -17.18 24.27
C GLY A 268 -8.20 -17.07 25.71
N LEU A 269 -8.83 -16.24 26.56
CA LEU A 269 -8.39 -16.01 27.95
C LEU A 269 -8.28 -17.32 28.76
N LYS A 270 -9.15 -18.30 28.50
CA LYS A 270 -9.10 -19.65 29.09
C LYS A 270 -7.73 -20.30 28.95
N TYR A 271 -7.12 -20.20 27.77
CA TYR A 271 -5.82 -20.80 27.48
C TYR A 271 -4.70 -20.06 28.20
N ALA A 272 -4.79 -18.73 28.29
CA ALA A 272 -3.85 -17.93 29.06
C ALA A 272 -3.89 -18.27 30.56
N LEU A 273 -5.09 -18.41 31.15
CA LEU A 273 -5.26 -18.76 32.57
C LEU A 273 -4.70 -20.16 32.87
N ARG A 274 -4.96 -21.14 32.00
CA ARG A 274 -4.40 -22.49 32.12
C ARG A 274 -2.88 -22.50 32.01
N ALA A 275 -2.33 -21.74 31.07
CA ALA A 275 -0.89 -21.58 30.93
C ALA A 275 -0.28 -20.93 32.17
N PHE A 276 -0.92 -19.86 32.68
CA PHE A 276 -0.46 -19.13 33.86
C PHE A 276 -0.45 -20.00 35.13
N ARG A 277 -1.41 -20.90 35.31
CA ARG A 277 -1.41 -21.90 36.39
C ARG A 277 -0.11 -22.71 36.43
N ILE A 278 0.39 -23.14 35.27
CA ILE A 278 1.65 -23.89 35.15
C ILE A 278 2.86 -23.01 35.53
N ILE A 279 2.81 -21.71 35.23
CA ILE A 279 3.88 -20.77 35.60
C ILE A 279 4.02 -20.66 37.12
N LEU A 280 2.90 -20.61 37.84
CA LEU A 280 2.88 -20.43 39.29
C LEU A 280 3.55 -21.57 40.06
N GLU A 281 3.70 -22.76 39.46
CA GLU A 281 4.47 -23.87 40.06
C GLU A 281 5.94 -23.51 40.29
N ASN A 282 6.52 -22.64 39.44
CA ASN A 282 7.93 -22.24 39.52
C ASN A 282 8.12 -20.75 39.89
N TYR A 283 7.09 -19.93 39.69
CA TYR A 283 7.11 -18.48 39.98
C TYR A 283 5.82 -18.08 40.73
N PRO A 284 5.70 -18.40 42.02
CA PRO A 284 4.46 -18.25 42.78
C PRO A 284 4.05 -16.77 42.99
N ASP A 285 4.99 -15.83 42.88
CA ASP A 285 4.74 -14.40 43.08
C ASP A 285 4.32 -13.64 41.82
N CYS A 286 4.32 -14.30 40.65
CA CYS A 286 3.87 -13.68 39.40
C CYS A 286 2.44 -13.14 39.52
N ARG A 287 2.15 -12.07 38.79
CA ARG A 287 0.81 -11.48 38.67
C ARG A 287 0.33 -11.49 37.24
N PHE A 288 -0.98 -11.68 37.06
CA PHE A 288 -1.63 -11.57 35.75
C PHE A 288 -2.71 -10.49 35.80
N LEU A 289 -2.45 -9.38 35.11
CA LEU A 289 -3.40 -8.30 34.89
C LEU A 289 -4.35 -8.67 33.76
N ILE A 290 -5.66 -8.56 34.00
CA ILE A 290 -6.70 -8.78 32.99
C ILE A 290 -7.55 -7.52 32.88
N ALA A 291 -7.53 -6.91 31.70
CA ALA A 291 -8.28 -5.69 31.38
C ALA A 291 -9.28 -5.90 30.25
N GLY A 292 -10.53 -5.52 30.51
CA GLY A 292 -11.65 -5.63 29.59
C GLY A 292 -12.94 -6.07 30.26
N SER A 293 -13.97 -6.26 29.44
CA SER A 293 -15.33 -6.64 29.86
C SER A 293 -15.83 -7.86 29.10
N GLY A 294 -16.67 -8.67 29.75
CA GLY A 294 -17.33 -9.82 29.14
C GLY A 294 -17.85 -10.80 30.19
N ASP A 295 -17.73 -12.09 29.90
CA ASP A 295 -18.27 -13.18 30.73
C ASP A 295 -17.35 -13.51 31.92
N PHE A 296 -17.37 -12.69 32.98
CA PHE A 296 -16.50 -12.89 34.14
C PHE A 296 -16.76 -14.20 34.87
N ASP A 297 -18.02 -14.61 35.02
CA ASP A 297 -18.41 -15.79 35.83
C ASP A 297 -17.69 -17.06 35.35
N LYS A 298 -17.66 -17.26 34.04
CA LYS A 298 -16.96 -18.39 33.41
C LYS A 298 -15.46 -18.40 33.74
N TYR A 299 -14.78 -17.26 33.66
CA TYR A 299 -13.33 -17.21 33.83
C TYR A 299 -12.88 -17.10 35.29
N LEU A 300 -13.70 -16.54 36.18
CA LEU A 300 -13.49 -16.59 37.62
C LEU A 300 -13.53 -18.04 38.12
N LEU A 301 -14.44 -18.85 37.58
CA LEU A 301 -14.48 -20.28 37.88
C LEU A 301 -13.24 -21.01 37.34
N GLU A 302 -12.78 -20.67 36.13
CA GLU A 302 -11.57 -21.24 35.51
C GLU A 302 -10.29 -20.89 36.29
N CYS A 303 -10.24 -19.83 37.09
CA CYS A 303 -9.06 -19.40 37.85
C CYS A 303 -9.20 -19.47 39.38
N LYS A 304 -10.22 -20.16 39.91
CA LYS A 304 -10.54 -20.21 41.36
C LYS A 304 -9.37 -20.59 42.28
N ASP A 305 -8.44 -21.40 41.80
CA ASP A 305 -7.28 -21.91 42.53
C ASP A 305 -6.05 -20.97 42.45
N ILE A 306 -6.09 -19.97 41.56
CA ILE A 306 -4.99 -19.02 41.31
C ILE A 306 -5.45 -17.56 41.43
N TRP A 307 -6.66 -17.32 41.92
CA TRP A 307 -7.31 -16.00 42.00
C TRP A 307 -6.47 -14.92 42.72
N MET A 308 -5.67 -15.30 43.72
CA MET A 308 -4.76 -14.39 44.45
C MET A 308 -3.64 -13.81 43.57
N ASN A 309 -3.36 -14.43 42.42
CA ASN A 309 -2.35 -14.01 41.46
C ASN A 309 -2.96 -13.21 40.29
N ILE A 310 -4.29 -13.12 40.21
CA ILE A 310 -5.00 -12.46 39.12
C ILE A 310 -5.52 -11.09 39.59
N ILE A 311 -5.31 -10.06 38.78
CA ILE A 311 -5.85 -8.71 39.02
C ILE A 311 -6.84 -8.40 37.90
N TRP A 312 -8.12 -8.41 38.26
CA TRP A 312 -9.22 -8.04 37.37
C TRP A 312 -9.47 -6.54 37.44
N THR A 313 -9.38 -5.86 36.30
CA THR A 313 -9.57 -4.40 36.26
C THR A 313 -10.95 -3.99 35.73
N GLY A 314 -11.64 -4.89 35.02
CA GLY A 314 -12.86 -4.54 34.29
C GLY A 314 -12.56 -3.74 33.03
N LEU A 315 -13.58 -3.06 32.50
CA LEU A 315 -13.39 -2.07 31.44
C LEU A 315 -12.72 -0.83 32.05
N VAL A 316 -11.60 -0.40 31.45
CA VAL A 316 -10.83 0.75 31.92
C VAL A 316 -10.73 1.81 30.83
N GLU A 317 -10.59 3.06 31.26
CA GLU A 317 -10.34 4.20 30.37
C GLU A 317 -8.95 4.12 29.73
N MET A 318 -8.75 4.85 28.63
CA MET A 318 -7.55 4.76 27.80
C MET A 318 -6.27 5.16 28.56
N GLU A 319 -6.34 6.22 29.36
CA GLU A 319 -5.24 6.70 30.20
C GLU A 319 -4.78 5.60 31.17
N LYS A 320 -5.75 4.93 31.80
CA LYS A 320 -5.50 3.82 32.72
C LYS A 320 -4.89 2.63 31.99
N LEU A 321 -5.42 2.30 30.81
CA LEU A 321 -4.94 1.20 29.99
C LEU A 321 -3.46 1.39 29.60
N TYR A 322 -3.07 2.61 29.24
CA TYR A 322 -1.68 2.95 28.94
C TYR A 322 -0.74 2.82 30.15
N GLU A 323 -1.24 3.13 31.36
CA GLU A 323 -0.50 2.81 32.58
C GLU A 323 -0.32 1.29 32.78
N LEU A 324 -1.35 0.49 32.46
CA LEU A 324 -1.28 -0.98 32.55
C LEU A 324 -0.26 -1.57 31.57
N TYR A 325 -0.22 -1.08 30.32
CA TYR A 325 0.80 -1.48 29.36
C TYR A 325 2.22 -1.15 29.86
N THR A 326 2.38 -0.02 30.54
CA THR A 326 3.67 0.45 31.05
C THR A 326 4.17 -0.38 32.25
N ILE A 327 3.28 -0.85 33.14
CA ILE A 327 3.68 -1.66 34.31
C ILE A 327 3.90 -3.13 34.00
N ALA A 328 3.29 -3.64 32.93
CA ALA A 328 3.42 -5.02 32.49
C ALA A 328 4.85 -5.35 32.03
N ASP A 329 5.20 -6.64 32.06
CA ASP A 329 6.45 -7.18 31.51
C ASP A 329 6.23 -7.95 30.22
N ILE A 330 5.12 -8.69 30.12
CA ILE A 330 4.82 -9.56 28.97
C ILE A 330 3.33 -9.45 28.63
N GLY A 331 3.03 -9.15 27.36
CA GLY A 331 1.66 -9.21 26.82
C GLY A 331 1.31 -10.63 26.35
N VAL A 332 0.07 -11.06 26.59
CA VAL A 332 -0.42 -12.41 26.22
C VAL A 332 -1.72 -12.29 25.43
N MET A 333 -1.66 -12.70 24.15
CA MET A 333 -2.75 -12.56 23.18
C MET A 333 -3.04 -13.88 22.43
N PRO A 334 -3.64 -14.89 23.10
CA PRO A 334 -3.97 -16.18 22.50
C PRO A 334 -5.32 -16.11 21.75
N SER A 335 -5.52 -15.08 20.92
CA SER A 335 -6.78 -14.89 20.21
C SER A 335 -6.97 -15.92 19.08
N PHE A 336 -8.18 -16.34 18.79
CA PHE A 336 -8.49 -17.17 17.61
C PHE A 336 -8.67 -16.34 16.34
N HIS A 337 -9.05 -15.07 16.49
CA HIS A 337 -9.30 -14.18 15.36
C HIS A 337 -8.97 -12.72 15.70
N GLU A 338 -8.10 -12.14 14.88
CA GLU A 338 -7.65 -10.74 14.90
C GLU A 338 -7.14 -10.34 13.50
N GLN A 339 -7.77 -9.37 12.83
CA GLN A 339 -7.25 -8.92 11.53
C GLN A 339 -6.10 -7.90 11.68
N CYS A 340 -6.32 -6.81 12.42
CA CYS A 340 -5.26 -5.86 12.78
C CYS A 340 -5.57 -5.30 14.17
N SER A 341 -5.01 -5.95 15.19
CA SER A 341 -5.42 -5.74 16.57
C SER A 341 -4.87 -4.42 17.12
N TYR A 342 -5.75 -3.49 17.49
CA TYR A 342 -5.36 -2.27 18.20
C TYR A 342 -4.63 -2.57 19.51
N VAL A 343 -5.03 -3.62 20.23
CA VAL A 343 -4.33 -4.06 21.45
C VAL A 343 -2.88 -4.44 21.16
N ALA A 344 -2.62 -5.15 20.06
CA ALA A 344 -1.25 -5.48 19.68
C ALA A 344 -0.45 -4.24 19.27
N ILE A 345 -1.07 -3.29 18.56
CA ILE A 345 -0.45 -2.00 18.23
C ILE A 345 -0.10 -1.23 19.50
N GLU A 346 -1.01 -1.14 20.46
CA GLU A 346 -0.80 -0.48 21.75
C GLU A 346 0.33 -1.16 22.54
N MET A 347 0.33 -2.49 22.65
CA MET A 347 1.41 -3.22 23.31
C MET A 347 2.78 -2.96 22.65
N MET A 348 2.85 -2.99 21.31
CA MET A 348 4.06 -2.63 20.57
C MET A 348 4.46 -1.17 20.79
N MET A 349 3.49 -0.25 20.80
CA MET A 349 3.68 1.17 21.10
C MET A 349 4.30 1.35 22.50
N HIS A 350 3.94 0.54 23.49
CA HIS A 350 4.57 0.59 24.82
C HIS A 350 5.86 -0.21 24.95
N GLY A 351 6.35 -0.81 23.85
CA GLY A 351 7.54 -1.66 23.87
C GLY A 351 7.36 -2.92 24.71
N LEU A 352 6.14 -3.43 24.81
CA LEU A 352 5.82 -4.66 25.53
C LEU A 352 6.06 -5.86 24.60
N PRO A 353 6.90 -6.85 24.98
CA PRO A 353 7.02 -8.09 24.23
C PRO A 353 5.73 -8.91 24.33
N ILE A 354 5.31 -9.49 23.21
CA ILE A 354 3.99 -10.12 23.08
C ILE A 354 4.15 -11.61 22.78
N ILE A 355 3.45 -12.45 23.54
CA ILE A 355 3.17 -13.83 23.14
C ILE A 355 1.80 -13.84 22.46
N ALA A 356 1.79 -14.02 21.15
CA ALA A 356 0.61 -13.82 20.32
C ALA A 356 0.31 -15.06 19.48
N SER A 357 -0.97 -15.33 19.26
CA SER A 357 -1.34 -16.42 18.38
C SER A 357 -1.01 -16.12 16.92
N THR A 358 -0.80 -17.17 16.12
CA THR A 358 -0.65 -17.03 14.66
C THR A 358 -2.01 -16.91 13.95
N SER A 359 -3.04 -16.44 14.65
CA SER A 359 -4.37 -16.23 14.08
C SER A 359 -4.35 -15.11 13.04
N THR A 360 -5.15 -15.27 11.98
CA THR A 360 -5.44 -14.26 10.95
C THR A 360 -4.31 -13.23 10.72
N GLY A 361 -4.48 -11.95 11.04
CA GLY A 361 -3.42 -10.96 10.89
C GLY A 361 -2.50 -10.78 12.10
N LEU A 362 -2.82 -11.34 13.27
CA LEU A 362 -1.93 -11.25 14.44
C LEU A 362 -0.58 -11.94 14.20
N GLY A 363 -0.58 -13.05 13.44
CA GLY A 363 0.63 -13.77 13.05
C GLY A 363 1.60 -12.96 12.18
N GLU A 364 1.09 -12.02 11.36
CA GLU A 364 1.95 -11.10 10.58
C GLU A 364 2.30 -9.82 11.35
N MET A 365 1.53 -9.45 12.38
CA MET A 365 1.86 -8.31 13.23
C MET A 365 3.06 -8.58 14.11
N ILE A 366 3.23 -9.81 14.59
CA ILE A 366 4.34 -10.21 15.46
C ILE A 366 5.37 -11.01 14.66
N GLU A 367 6.64 -10.60 14.73
CA GLU A 367 7.73 -11.35 14.12
C GLU A 367 8.32 -12.32 15.15
N ASN A 368 8.16 -13.62 14.90
CA ASN A 368 8.52 -14.67 15.84
C ASN A 368 10.01 -14.63 16.20
N ASN A 369 10.31 -14.70 17.49
CA ASN A 369 11.65 -14.56 18.07
C ASN A 369 12.33 -13.19 17.88
N VAL A 370 11.65 -12.21 17.26
CA VAL A 370 12.20 -10.87 17.00
C VAL A 370 11.45 -9.79 17.78
N THR A 371 10.13 -9.67 17.59
CA THR A 371 9.28 -8.71 18.34
C THR A 371 8.43 -9.38 19.40
N GLY A 372 8.32 -10.72 19.36
CA GLY A 372 7.54 -11.50 20.29
C GLY A 372 7.63 -13.00 19.98
N LEU A 373 6.73 -13.78 20.56
CA LEU A 373 6.68 -15.24 20.37
C LEU A 373 5.34 -15.66 19.82
N HIS A 374 5.38 -16.55 18.83
CA HIS A 374 4.17 -17.16 18.27
C HIS A 374 3.66 -18.32 19.13
N ILE A 375 2.34 -18.40 19.26
CA ILE A 375 1.60 -19.60 19.66
C ILE A 375 0.68 -20.06 18.50
N PRO A 376 0.89 -21.25 17.92
CA PRO A 376 0.05 -21.71 16.83
C PRO A 376 -1.42 -21.88 17.25
N VAL A 377 -2.33 -21.49 16.36
CA VAL A 377 -3.72 -21.96 16.41
C VAL A 377 -3.79 -23.27 15.64
N ILE A 378 -4.14 -24.36 16.31
CA ILE A 378 -4.26 -25.68 15.70
C ILE A 378 -5.66 -25.79 15.12
N GLU A 379 -5.76 -25.84 13.79
CA GLU A 379 -7.03 -25.98 13.07
C GLU A 379 -7.33 -27.46 12.80
N TYR A 380 -8.48 -27.92 13.27
CA TYR A 380 -9.10 -29.20 12.91
C TYR A 380 -10.29 -28.96 11.98
N THR A 381 -10.86 -30.01 11.40
CA THR A 381 -12.00 -29.83 10.48
C THR A 381 -13.31 -29.38 11.14
N ASP A 382 -13.38 -29.40 12.46
CA ASP A 382 -14.57 -29.14 13.29
C ASP A 382 -14.32 -28.14 14.44
N ARG A 383 -13.05 -27.85 14.77
CA ARG A 383 -12.68 -26.95 15.88
C ARG A 383 -11.31 -26.32 15.68
N ALA A 384 -11.02 -25.28 16.46
CA ALA A 384 -9.68 -24.71 16.61
C ALA A 384 -9.25 -24.73 18.08
N GLU A 385 -7.96 -24.94 18.35
CA GLU A 385 -7.43 -25.03 19.71
C GLU A 385 -6.06 -24.35 19.85
N ILE A 386 -5.74 -23.93 21.08
CA ILE A 386 -4.44 -23.41 21.47
C ILE A 386 -3.86 -24.29 22.57
N ASP A 387 -2.61 -24.73 22.42
CA ASP A 387 -1.94 -25.53 23.45
C ASP A 387 -1.49 -24.65 24.63
N SER A 388 -2.19 -24.79 25.77
CA SER A 388 -1.86 -24.06 27.01
C SER A 388 -0.50 -24.44 27.60
N SER A 389 -0.05 -25.69 27.39
CA SER A 389 1.25 -26.15 27.87
C SER A 389 2.39 -25.52 27.04
N LEU A 390 2.19 -25.40 25.73
CA LEU A 390 3.14 -24.67 24.87
C LEU A 390 3.13 -23.18 25.20
N LEU A 391 1.96 -22.58 25.42
CA LEU A 391 1.86 -21.19 25.86
C LEU A 391 2.62 -20.96 27.18
N ALA A 392 2.47 -21.86 28.16
CA ALA A 392 3.23 -21.81 29.41
C ALA A 392 4.75 -21.89 29.16
N LYS A 393 5.21 -22.79 28.27
CA LYS A 393 6.63 -22.87 27.90
C LYS A 393 7.16 -21.55 27.32
N LYS A 394 6.37 -20.86 26.49
CA LYS A 394 6.74 -19.54 25.93
C LYS A 394 6.79 -18.46 27.01
N MET A 395 5.82 -18.45 27.93
CA MET A 395 5.82 -17.55 29.09
C MET A 395 7.05 -17.78 29.98
N LEU A 396 7.36 -19.04 30.34
CA LEU A 396 8.57 -19.40 31.11
C LEU A 396 9.86 -19.00 30.40
N TYR A 397 9.91 -19.14 29.07
CA TYR A 397 11.08 -18.76 28.30
C TYR A 397 11.40 -17.27 28.45
N LEU A 398 10.39 -16.39 28.34
CA LEU A 398 10.59 -14.94 28.51
C LEU A 398 10.96 -14.55 29.94
N LEU A 399 10.43 -15.25 30.96
CA LEU A 399 10.85 -15.05 32.35
C LEU A 399 12.33 -15.42 32.56
N LYS A 400 12.78 -16.53 31.94
CA LYS A 400 14.17 -17.01 32.05
C LYS A 400 15.18 -16.20 31.25
N HIS A 401 14.74 -15.38 30.30
CA HIS A 401 15.62 -14.64 29.39
C HIS A 401 15.27 -13.14 29.34
N PRO A 402 15.46 -12.39 30.46
CA PRO A 402 15.01 -11.00 30.56
C PRO A 402 15.63 -10.06 29.51
N LEU A 403 16.90 -10.27 29.14
CA LEU A 403 17.54 -9.47 28.07
C LEU A 403 16.90 -9.69 26.70
N VAL A 404 16.45 -10.91 26.41
CA VAL A 404 15.73 -11.25 25.17
C VAL A 404 14.35 -10.58 25.20
N THR A 405 13.65 -10.67 26.33
CA THR A 405 12.34 -10.06 26.56
C THR A 405 12.37 -8.54 26.34
N ILE A 406 13.36 -7.84 26.91
CA ILE A 406 13.55 -6.40 26.70
C ILE A 406 13.82 -6.08 25.22
N ARG A 407 14.70 -6.84 24.56
CA ARG A 407 15.03 -6.63 23.15
C ARG A 407 13.83 -6.85 22.25
N MET A 408 13.00 -7.85 22.53
CA MET A 408 11.75 -8.09 21.80
C MET A 408 10.79 -6.91 21.92
N GLY A 409 10.64 -6.35 23.11
CA GLY A 409 9.85 -5.13 23.35
C GLY A 409 10.36 -3.94 22.53
N GLN A 410 11.67 -3.69 22.54
CA GLN A 410 12.31 -2.63 21.74
C GLN A 410 12.08 -2.82 20.23
N ASN A 411 12.21 -4.06 19.73
CA ASN A 411 11.93 -4.37 18.33
C ASN A 411 10.44 -4.19 18.00
N GLY A 412 9.53 -4.55 18.91
CA GLY A 412 8.10 -4.29 18.80
C GLY A 412 7.81 -2.79 18.65
N ARG A 413 8.45 -1.95 19.48
CA ARG A 413 8.35 -0.49 19.38
C ARG A 413 8.86 0.06 18.05
N LYS A 414 9.98 -0.46 17.55
CA LYS A 414 10.49 -0.11 16.21
C LYS A 414 9.48 -0.49 15.12
N ARG A 415 8.93 -1.70 15.18
CA ARG A 415 7.93 -2.19 14.23
C ARG A 415 6.64 -1.36 14.24
N TYR A 416 6.22 -0.86 15.40
CA TYR A 416 5.12 0.11 15.53
C TYR A 416 5.35 1.34 14.65
N PHE A 417 6.51 1.99 14.77
CA PHE A 417 6.83 3.18 13.96
C PHE A 417 6.87 2.89 12.46
N GLU A 418 7.37 1.71 12.08
CA GLU A 418 7.55 1.31 10.68
C GLU A 418 6.27 0.89 9.97
N ASN A 419 5.20 0.51 10.69
CA ASN A 419 4.02 -0.08 10.04
C ASN A 419 2.66 0.37 10.62
N TYR A 420 2.61 0.78 11.90
CA TYR A 420 1.37 0.97 12.66
C TYR A 420 1.24 2.35 13.30
N SER A 421 2.11 3.29 12.91
CA SER A 421 1.99 4.69 13.31
C SER A 421 0.82 5.36 12.58
N LEU A 422 0.25 6.40 13.21
CA LEU A 422 -0.85 7.14 12.62
C LEU A 422 -0.47 7.79 11.28
N GLU A 423 0.78 8.22 11.09
CA GLU A 423 1.22 8.83 9.83
C GLU A 423 1.26 7.82 8.68
N ILE A 424 1.74 6.59 8.93
CA ILE A 424 1.72 5.54 7.90
C ILE A 424 0.30 5.19 7.50
N PHE A 425 -0.62 5.12 8.48
CA PHE A 425 -2.04 4.93 8.19
C PHE A 425 -2.59 6.08 7.33
N ARG A 426 -2.23 7.32 7.67
CA ARG A 426 -2.61 8.53 6.93
C ARG A 426 -2.15 8.50 5.47
N GLU A 427 -0.87 8.26 5.24
CA GLU A 427 -0.28 8.22 3.90
C GLU A 427 -0.98 7.19 3.01
N ASN A 428 -1.18 5.98 3.53
CA ASN A 428 -1.84 4.90 2.80
C ASN A 428 -3.31 5.21 2.49
N MET A 429 -4.06 5.75 3.46
CA MET A 429 -5.46 6.13 3.25
C MET A 429 -5.61 7.25 2.21
N LEU A 430 -4.79 8.30 2.30
CA LEU A 430 -4.81 9.39 1.33
C LEU A 430 -4.43 8.91 -0.07
N LYS A 431 -3.44 8.01 -0.19
CA LYS A 431 -3.06 7.40 -1.46
C LYS A 431 -4.23 6.62 -2.08
N LEU A 432 -4.93 5.81 -1.27
CA LEU A 432 -6.10 5.06 -1.73
C LEU A 432 -7.23 5.98 -2.20
N TYR A 433 -7.64 6.97 -1.40
CA TYR A 433 -8.72 7.87 -1.76
C TYR A 433 -8.42 8.64 -3.05
N LYS A 434 -7.19 9.15 -3.19
CA LYS A 434 -6.74 9.80 -4.42
C LYS A 434 -6.81 8.84 -5.61
N SER A 435 -6.45 7.57 -5.45
CA SER A 435 -6.52 6.58 -6.52
C SER A 435 -7.93 6.25 -7.02
N CYS A 436 -8.98 6.56 -6.24
CA CYS A 436 -10.38 6.31 -6.62
C CYS A 436 -10.91 7.30 -7.66
N TRP A 437 -10.42 8.54 -7.59
CA TRP A 437 -10.83 9.66 -8.45
C TRP A 437 -9.68 10.26 -9.22
N TYR A 438 -8.51 9.62 -9.18
CA TYR A 438 -7.54 9.78 -10.24
C TYR A 438 -8.27 9.41 -11.53
N HIS A 439 -8.77 10.46 -12.18
CA HIS A 439 -9.13 10.42 -13.56
C HIS A 439 -7.90 9.84 -14.24
N ASP A 440 -8.09 8.75 -14.96
CA ASP A 440 -7.26 8.52 -16.12
C ASP A 440 -7.57 9.72 -17.02
N ASP A 441 -6.86 10.83 -16.82
CA ASP A 441 -6.95 12.04 -17.63
C ASP A 441 -6.38 11.80 -19.04
N GLY A 442 -6.37 10.52 -19.47
CA GLY A 442 -5.70 9.98 -20.64
C GLY A 442 -4.17 9.93 -20.49
N LYS A 443 -3.63 10.31 -19.33
CA LYS A 443 -2.19 10.47 -19.15
C LYS A 443 -1.51 9.14 -18.90
N ILE A 444 -0.37 8.97 -19.56
CA ILE A 444 0.49 7.81 -19.40
C ILE A 444 1.14 7.87 -18.01
N LYS A 445 0.93 6.85 -17.16
CA LYS A 445 1.57 6.80 -15.84
C LYS A 445 2.99 6.31 -15.97
N VAL A 446 3.91 7.10 -15.42
CA VAL A 446 5.35 6.88 -15.49
C VAL A 446 5.90 6.76 -14.08
N LEU A 447 6.76 5.79 -13.87
CA LEU A 447 7.62 5.73 -12.69
C LEU A 447 9.07 6.00 -13.10
N ILE A 448 9.68 7.05 -12.56
CA ILE A 448 11.13 7.27 -12.65
C ILE A 448 11.80 6.57 -11.48
N VAL A 449 12.74 5.67 -11.76
CA VAL A 449 13.52 4.96 -10.75
C VAL A 449 14.91 5.58 -10.67
N THR A 450 15.27 6.12 -9.50
CA THR A 450 16.49 6.91 -9.30
C THR A 450 17.04 6.78 -7.86
N GLY A 451 17.97 7.64 -7.46
CA GLY A 451 18.51 7.75 -6.10
C GLY A 451 19.97 7.32 -5.94
N GLN A 452 20.51 6.58 -6.91
CA GLN A 452 21.94 6.30 -7.03
C GLN A 452 22.33 6.28 -8.50
N ASN A 453 23.24 7.18 -8.89
CA ASN A 453 23.80 7.24 -10.22
C ASN A 453 25.23 7.81 -10.13
N ASN A 454 26.12 7.40 -11.02
CA ASN A 454 27.45 8.00 -11.16
C ASN A 454 27.41 9.41 -11.80
N HIS A 455 26.25 9.81 -12.34
CA HIS A 455 25.94 11.21 -12.71
C HIS A 455 25.04 11.88 -11.66
N ASN A 456 24.81 13.19 -11.81
CA ASN A 456 24.02 14.00 -10.89
C ASN A 456 22.52 13.67 -10.96
N TRP A 457 22.12 12.56 -10.33
CA TRP A 457 20.75 12.07 -10.37
C TRP A 457 19.77 13.06 -9.76
N GLU A 458 20.20 13.85 -8.77
CA GLU A 458 19.39 14.91 -8.17
C GLU A 458 18.97 15.98 -9.20
N VAL A 459 19.70 16.11 -10.31
CA VAL A 459 19.37 17.00 -11.43
C VAL A 459 18.62 16.26 -12.54
N SER A 460 19.09 15.08 -12.97
CA SER A 460 18.48 14.35 -14.11
C SER A 460 17.03 13.99 -13.85
N HIS A 461 16.68 13.44 -12.68
CA HIS A 461 15.30 13.00 -12.43
C HIS A 461 14.34 14.19 -12.40
N ILE A 462 14.79 15.38 -11.95
CA ILE A 462 13.99 16.61 -11.98
C ILE A 462 13.82 17.09 -13.42
N ALA A 463 14.89 17.09 -14.23
CA ALA A 463 14.83 17.49 -15.63
C ALA A 463 13.93 16.54 -16.46
N ILE A 464 14.09 15.22 -16.32
CA ILE A 464 13.22 14.22 -16.96
C ILE A 464 11.77 14.44 -16.56
N LYS A 465 11.51 14.62 -15.25
CA LYS A 465 10.16 14.90 -14.75
C LYS A 465 9.58 16.17 -15.37
N GLN A 466 10.34 17.26 -15.45
CA GLN A 466 9.90 18.53 -16.05
C GLN A 466 9.60 18.37 -17.55
N ILE A 467 10.47 17.69 -18.31
CA ILE A 467 10.27 17.40 -19.73
C ILE A 467 8.93 16.68 -19.94
N LEU A 468 8.69 15.59 -19.18
CA LEU A 468 7.47 14.79 -19.28
C LEU A 468 6.23 15.57 -18.84
N GLU A 469 6.27 16.25 -17.70
CA GLU A 469 5.14 17.03 -17.16
C GLU A 469 4.73 18.17 -18.09
N ASN A 470 5.71 18.87 -18.68
CA ASN A 470 5.46 20.01 -19.56
C ASN A 470 4.76 19.61 -20.88
N SER A 471 4.86 18.35 -21.30
CA SER A 471 4.11 17.84 -22.46
C SER A 471 2.60 17.72 -22.20
N GLY A 472 2.19 17.61 -20.93
CA GLY A 472 0.81 17.34 -20.55
C GLY A 472 0.32 15.90 -20.77
N LEU A 473 1.15 15.00 -21.34
CA LEU A 473 0.76 13.61 -21.66
C LEU A 473 1.02 12.61 -20.55
N PHE A 474 1.87 12.95 -19.57
CA PHE A 474 2.36 11.99 -18.59
C PHE A 474 1.91 12.37 -17.17
N ALA A 475 1.67 11.34 -16.34
CA ALA A 475 1.54 11.46 -14.89
C ALA A 475 2.75 10.76 -14.24
N ILE A 476 3.61 11.52 -13.58
CA ILE A 476 4.95 11.06 -13.16
C ILE A 476 4.99 10.85 -11.65
N ASP A 477 5.34 9.65 -11.22
CA ASP A 477 5.85 9.35 -9.87
C ASP A 477 7.36 9.11 -9.91
N VAL A 478 8.02 9.28 -8.77
CA VAL A 478 9.46 9.05 -8.62
C VAL A 478 9.71 8.10 -7.46
N ALA A 479 10.43 7.01 -7.72
CA ALA A 479 10.97 6.11 -6.71
C ALA A 479 12.45 6.41 -6.49
N ILE A 480 12.75 7.02 -5.34
CA ILE A 480 14.11 7.35 -4.91
C ILE A 480 14.60 6.23 -3.98
N SER A 481 15.67 5.57 -4.38
CA SER A 481 16.33 4.55 -3.57
C SER A 481 17.06 5.16 -2.36
N PRO A 482 17.30 4.37 -1.30
CA PRO A 482 18.25 4.73 -0.26
C PRO A 482 19.62 5.08 -0.84
N LYS A 483 20.39 5.93 -0.15
CA LYS A 483 21.77 6.26 -0.54
C LYS A 483 22.66 5.01 -0.62
N GLU A 484 23.72 5.09 -1.40
CA GLU A 484 24.73 4.03 -1.57
C GLU A 484 25.18 3.45 -0.22
N GLY A 485 25.23 2.11 -0.14
CA GLY A 485 25.59 1.35 1.05
C GLY A 485 24.53 1.33 2.17
N LYS A 486 23.33 1.89 1.96
CA LYS A 486 22.21 1.80 2.92
C LYS A 486 21.31 0.60 2.63
N ILE A 487 20.50 0.24 3.63
CA ILE A 487 19.63 -0.93 3.58
C ILE A 487 18.54 -0.73 2.51
N MET A 488 18.58 -1.57 1.46
CA MET A 488 17.64 -1.57 0.34
C MET A 488 16.32 -2.29 0.61
N SER A 489 16.16 -2.97 1.75
CA SER A 489 15.02 -3.89 2.00
C SER A 489 13.64 -3.26 1.86
N ASN A 490 13.52 -1.94 2.02
CA ASN A 490 12.26 -1.19 1.91
C ASN A 490 12.06 -0.52 0.56
N PHE A 491 13.06 -0.56 -0.34
CA PHE A 491 12.94 -0.07 -1.70
C PHE A 491 12.16 -1.08 -2.55
N LYS A 492 10.82 -0.93 -2.55
CA LYS A 492 9.85 -1.83 -3.21
C LYS A 492 8.83 -1.03 -4.04
N PRO A 493 9.27 -0.37 -5.12
CA PRO A 493 8.33 0.27 -6.06
C PRO A 493 7.34 -0.75 -6.64
N ILE A 494 6.09 -0.31 -6.88
CA ILE A 494 5.00 -1.15 -7.39
C ILE A 494 4.87 -0.95 -8.90
N PHE A 495 5.76 -1.58 -9.68
CA PHE A 495 5.87 -1.37 -11.14
C PHE A 495 4.56 -1.63 -11.90
N ALA A 496 3.77 -2.61 -11.49
CA ALA A 496 2.49 -2.96 -12.13
C ALA A 496 1.43 -1.84 -12.12
N SER A 497 1.66 -0.74 -11.38
CA SER A 497 0.75 0.42 -11.35
C SER A 497 0.98 1.42 -12.50
N TYR A 498 2.01 1.20 -13.32
CA TYR A 498 2.48 2.14 -14.34
C TYR A 498 2.40 1.52 -15.74
N GLN A 499 2.33 2.37 -16.77
CA GLN A 499 2.50 1.94 -18.16
C GLN A 499 3.96 2.02 -18.61
N LEU A 500 4.74 2.91 -17.98
CA LEU A 500 6.13 3.19 -18.32
C LEU A 500 7.01 3.24 -17.06
N VAL A 501 8.19 2.64 -17.15
CA VAL A 501 9.27 2.81 -16.17
C VAL A 501 10.46 3.46 -16.86
N ILE A 502 10.97 4.56 -16.31
CA ILE A 502 12.20 5.22 -16.76
C ILE A 502 13.31 4.90 -15.76
N LEU A 503 14.40 4.32 -16.26
CA LEU A 503 15.55 3.94 -15.46
C LEU A 503 16.59 5.07 -15.50
N ASP A 504 16.81 5.71 -14.36
CA ASP A 504 17.87 6.68 -14.10
C ASP A 504 18.68 6.22 -12.88
N TYR A 505 19.26 5.02 -12.99
CA TYR A 505 19.85 4.32 -11.85
C TYR A 505 20.98 3.38 -12.29
N ASN A 506 22.13 3.45 -11.60
CA ASN A 506 23.22 2.47 -11.76
C ASN A 506 24.02 2.17 -10.48
N GLY A 507 23.38 2.33 -9.31
CA GLY A 507 23.99 2.01 -8.02
C GLY A 507 23.78 0.57 -7.54
N ASP A 508 23.65 0.43 -6.23
CA ASP A 508 23.50 -0.82 -5.48
C ASP A 508 22.44 -1.76 -6.06
N ARG A 509 22.66 -3.06 -5.88
CA ARG A 509 21.71 -4.12 -6.27
C ARG A 509 20.36 -3.94 -5.57
N TRP A 510 19.28 -4.04 -6.34
CA TRP A 510 17.92 -4.05 -5.77
C TRP A 510 17.64 -5.33 -4.97
N PRO A 511 16.69 -5.31 -4.02
CA PRO A 511 16.23 -6.54 -3.39
C PRO A 511 15.63 -7.50 -4.42
N GLU A 512 15.81 -8.81 -4.22
CA GLU A 512 15.30 -9.87 -5.10
C GLU A 512 13.80 -9.72 -5.42
N GLU A 513 12.99 -9.32 -4.44
CA GLU A 513 11.54 -9.08 -4.63
C GLU A 513 11.27 -7.93 -5.62
N THR A 514 12.09 -6.88 -5.59
CA THR A 514 12.00 -5.72 -6.47
C THR A 514 12.48 -6.07 -7.88
N GLU A 515 13.56 -6.85 -8.00
CA GLU A 515 14.02 -7.39 -9.28
C GLU A 515 12.95 -8.22 -9.95
N LYS A 516 12.35 -9.15 -9.19
CA LYS A 516 11.28 -10.01 -9.67
C LYS A 516 10.06 -9.19 -10.11
N SER A 517 9.64 -8.22 -9.31
CA SER A 517 8.51 -7.35 -9.66
C SER A 517 8.78 -6.51 -10.91
N PHE A 518 10.02 -6.03 -11.10
CA PHE A 518 10.42 -5.31 -12.31
C PHE A 518 10.38 -6.24 -13.54
N LEU A 519 10.95 -7.45 -13.44
CA LEU A 519 10.90 -8.42 -14.54
C LEU A 519 9.47 -8.80 -14.89
N GLU A 520 8.61 -9.07 -13.91
CA GLU A 520 7.19 -9.35 -14.15
C GLU A 520 6.50 -8.20 -14.89
N PHE A 521 6.82 -6.94 -14.55
CA PHE A 521 6.30 -5.77 -15.29
C PHE A 521 6.75 -5.78 -16.77
N VAL A 522 8.04 -6.00 -17.02
CA VAL A 522 8.60 -6.02 -18.39
C VAL A 522 8.06 -7.21 -19.21
N GLU A 523 8.05 -8.42 -18.64
CA GLU A 523 7.53 -9.62 -19.29
C GLU A 523 6.04 -9.51 -19.66
N ASN A 524 5.26 -8.78 -18.85
CA ASN A 524 3.86 -8.48 -19.12
C ASN A 524 3.64 -7.38 -20.19
N GLY A 525 4.72 -6.85 -20.79
CA GLY A 525 4.65 -5.85 -21.85
C GLY A 525 4.70 -4.40 -21.37
N GLY A 526 5.17 -4.17 -20.14
CA GLY A 526 5.44 -2.83 -19.62
C GLY A 526 6.46 -2.07 -20.48
N GLY A 527 6.24 -0.76 -20.65
CA GLY A 527 7.17 0.11 -21.36
C GLY A 527 8.40 0.42 -20.50
N VAL A 528 9.59 0.47 -21.11
CA VAL A 528 10.82 0.86 -20.42
C VAL A 528 11.58 1.92 -21.22
N VAL A 529 12.06 2.95 -20.53
CA VAL A 529 13.12 3.84 -21.03
C VAL A 529 14.40 3.55 -20.26
N VAL A 530 15.45 3.20 -20.99
CA VAL A 530 16.81 3.11 -20.45
C VAL A 530 17.49 4.44 -20.76
N TYR A 531 17.71 5.25 -19.73
CA TYR A 531 18.27 6.59 -19.87
C TYR A 531 19.76 6.59 -19.49
N HIS A 532 20.58 7.05 -20.44
CA HIS A 532 21.99 7.38 -20.26
C HIS A 532 22.74 6.26 -19.51
N ALA A 533 23.24 6.56 -18.31
CA ALA A 533 24.08 5.65 -17.53
C ALA A 533 23.33 4.47 -16.88
N ALA A 534 22.01 4.35 -17.02
CA ALA A 534 21.27 3.19 -16.56
C ALA A 534 21.71 1.89 -17.25
N ASN A 535 22.25 1.98 -18.47
CA ASN A 535 22.83 0.84 -19.17
C ASN A 535 24.14 0.31 -18.55
N ASN A 536 24.67 0.99 -17.52
CA ASN A 536 25.84 0.54 -16.77
C ASN A 536 25.45 -0.39 -15.62
N ALA A 537 24.22 -0.33 -15.13
CA ALA A 537 23.79 -1.05 -13.94
C ALA A 537 23.91 -2.58 -14.10
N PHE A 538 24.06 -3.28 -12.98
CA PHE A 538 23.71 -4.71 -12.85
C PHE A 538 24.39 -5.65 -13.85
N ARG A 539 25.72 -5.57 -13.96
CA ARG A 539 26.52 -6.38 -14.90
C ARG A 539 26.26 -7.89 -14.85
N ASP A 540 25.91 -8.42 -13.69
CA ASP A 540 25.73 -9.84 -13.41
C ASP A 540 24.30 -10.33 -13.66
N TRP A 541 23.35 -9.41 -13.90
CA TRP A 541 21.96 -9.73 -14.13
C TRP A 541 21.64 -9.92 -15.60
N LYS A 542 21.63 -11.19 -16.02
CA LYS A 542 21.41 -11.58 -17.41
C LYS A 542 20.16 -10.95 -18.03
N GLU A 543 19.03 -10.99 -17.33
CA GLU A 543 17.77 -10.43 -17.87
C GLU A 543 17.81 -8.91 -17.98
N TYR A 544 18.42 -8.20 -17.02
CA TYR A 544 18.60 -6.76 -17.14
C TYR A 544 19.50 -6.38 -18.33
N ASN A 545 20.60 -7.11 -18.54
CA ASN A 545 21.49 -6.88 -19.69
C ASN A 545 20.79 -7.16 -21.03
N ARG A 546 19.79 -8.06 -21.05
CA ARG A 546 18.90 -8.24 -22.21
C ARG A 546 17.94 -7.06 -22.38
N ILE A 547 17.34 -6.58 -21.29
CA ILE A 547 16.42 -5.42 -21.31
C ILE A 547 17.12 -4.18 -21.87
N ILE A 548 18.34 -3.88 -21.44
CA ILE A 548 19.10 -2.71 -21.97
C ILE A 548 19.66 -2.95 -23.38
N GLY A 549 19.66 -4.19 -23.87
CA GLY A 549 20.22 -4.60 -25.17
C GLY A 549 21.74 -4.66 -25.19
N PHE A 550 22.41 -3.59 -24.75
CA PHE A 550 23.84 -3.52 -24.49
C PHE A 550 24.18 -2.40 -23.50
N GLY A 551 25.38 -2.45 -22.93
CA GLY A 551 25.85 -1.54 -21.89
C GLY A 551 27.36 -1.33 -21.95
N GLY A 552 27.86 -0.55 -20.99
CA GLY A 552 29.27 -0.25 -20.83
C GLY A 552 29.68 -0.19 -19.37
N TRP A 553 30.95 0.15 -19.11
CA TRP A 553 31.53 0.34 -17.78
C TRP A 553 31.30 -0.86 -16.83
N GLU A 554 31.48 -0.66 -15.52
CA GLU A 554 31.38 -1.72 -14.51
C GLU A 554 32.29 -2.93 -14.80
N ASN A 555 33.48 -2.68 -15.35
CA ASN A 555 34.44 -3.71 -15.77
C ASN A 555 33.91 -4.68 -16.84
N ARG A 556 32.92 -4.29 -17.65
CA ARG A 556 32.48 -5.08 -18.81
C ARG A 556 33.55 -5.03 -19.91
N ASP A 557 33.64 -6.12 -20.66
CA ASP A 557 34.58 -6.34 -21.78
C ASP A 557 33.92 -7.24 -22.85
N GLU A 558 34.70 -7.86 -23.73
CA GLU A 558 34.19 -8.80 -24.74
C GLU A 558 33.35 -9.97 -24.18
N THR A 559 33.48 -10.31 -22.89
CA THR A 559 32.68 -11.37 -22.26
C THR A 559 31.21 -10.97 -22.09
N ALA A 560 30.90 -9.67 -22.12
CA ALA A 560 29.54 -9.16 -22.07
C ALA A 560 28.78 -9.38 -23.40
N GLY A 561 29.50 -9.56 -24.51
CA GLY A 561 28.94 -9.75 -25.84
C GLY A 561 29.71 -9.03 -26.95
N PRO A 562 29.23 -9.10 -28.20
CA PRO A 562 29.82 -8.36 -29.32
C PRO A 562 29.83 -6.85 -29.07
N TYR A 563 30.81 -6.18 -29.66
CA TYR A 563 30.77 -4.74 -29.86
C TYR A 563 29.80 -4.42 -31.00
N ILE A 564 28.85 -3.54 -30.72
CA ILE A 564 27.74 -3.20 -31.60
C ILE A 564 27.90 -1.77 -32.10
N TYR A 565 27.98 -1.60 -33.42
CA TYR A 565 28.17 -0.30 -34.07
C TYR A 565 27.59 -0.33 -35.49
N MET A 566 27.52 0.83 -36.14
CA MET A 566 27.07 0.97 -37.53
C MET A 566 28.27 0.97 -38.49
N LYS A 567 28.12 0.31 -39.65
CA LYS A 567 29.07 0.37 -40.74
C LYS A 567 28.32 0.32 -42.07
N GLU A 568 28.57 1.30 -42.94
CA GLU A 568 27.95 1.36 -44.28
C GLU A 568 26.41 1.26 -44.21
N GLY A 569 25.81 1.89 -43.19
CA GLY A 569 24.35 1.89 -42.97
C GLY A 569 23.78 0.60 -42.39
N CYS A 570 24.62 -0.39 -42.05
CA CYS A 570 24.20 -1.66 -41.46
C CYS A 570 24.71 -1.81 -40.02
N LEU A 571 23.90 -2.47 -39.19
CA LEU A 571 24.27 -2.82 -37.81
C LEU A 571 25.25 -4.00 -37.81
N VAL A 572 26.38 -3.84 -37.12
CA VAL A 572 27.46 -4.85 -37.03
C VAL A 572 27.55 -5.38 -35.60
N TYR A 573 27.76 -6.70 -35.49
CA TYR A 573 28.01 -7.41 -34.23
C TYR A 573 29.42 -8.01 -34.23
N ASP A 574 30.39 -7.24 -33.77
CA ASP A 574 31.80 -7.63 -33.78
C ASP A 574 32.15 -8.45 -32.53
N LYS A 575 32.39 -9.75 -32.75
CA LYS A 575 32.82 -10.70 -31.72
C LYS A 575 34.33 -10.90 -31.67
N GLU A 576 35.06 -10.39 -32.66
CA GLU A 576 36.47 -10.67 -32.87
C GLU A 576 37.35 -9.62 -32.17
N THR A 577 36.87 -8.38 -32.08
CA THR A 577 37.59 -7.32 -31.38
C THR A 577 37.45 -7.49 -29.87
N SER A 578 38.57 -7.79 -29.19
CA SER A 578 38.69 -7.72 -27.72
C SER A 578 38.77 -6.27 -27.20
N GLY A 579 38.40 -6.06 -25.95
CA GLY A 579 38.55 -4.79 -25.25
C GLY A 579 37.39 -4.44 -24.33
N CYS A 580 37.51 -3.31 -23.64
CA CYS A 580 36.48 -2.82 -22.73
C CYS A 580 35.11 -2.66 -23.42
N ALA A 581 34.05 -2.72 -22.62
CA ALA A 581 32.73 -2.27 -23.01
C ALA A 581 32.48 -0.88 -22.45
N GLY A 582 32.11 0.06 -23.32
CA GLY A 582 31.84 1.45 -22.96
C GLY A 582 33.09 2.31 -22.89
N SER A 583 33.01 3.43 -23.59
CA SER A 583 33.93 4.56 -23.57
C SER A 583 33.21 5.74 -24.22
N HIS A 584 33.78 6.93 -24.13
CA HIS A 584 33.35 8.08 -24.93
C HIS A 584 34.52 9.06 -25.07
N GLY A 585 34.46 9.89 -26.10
CA GLY A 585 35.36 11.04 -26.25
C GLY A 585 35.06 12.16 -25.24
N PHE A 586 35.64 13.33 -25.47
CA PHE A 586 35.27 14.55 -24.76
C PHE A 586 33.83 14.96 -25.09
N GLN A 587 33.16 15.67 -24.18
CA GLN A 587 31.84 16.22 -24.45
C GLN A 587 31.91 17.28 -25.55
N HIS A 588 31.15 17.08 -26.63
CA HIS A 588 31.11 17.97 -27.80
C HIS A 588 29.73 17.91 -28.48
N GLU A 589 29.47 18.83 -29.40
CA GLU A 589 28.32 18.75 -30.30
C GLU A 589 28.61 17.75 -31.41
N PHE A 590 27.62 16.92 -31.77
CA PHE A 590 27.77 15.93 -32.82
C PHE A 590 26.47 15.75 -33.60
N VAL A 591 26.60 15.35 -34.87
CA VAL A 591 25.45 15.09 -35.75
C VAL A 591 24.96 13.68 -35.55
N LEU A 592 23.65 13.56 -35.36
CA LEU A 592 22.92 12.30 -35.29
C LEU A 592 22.18 12.05 -36.59
N HIS A 593 22.33 10.86 -37.14
CA HIS A 593 21.73 10.42 -38.38
C HIS A 593 20.61 9.41 -38.10
N CYS A 594 19.46 9.60 -38.74
CA CYS A 594 18.28 8.76 -38.54
C CYS A 594 18.49 7.38 -39.16
N GLY A 595 18.33 6.31 -38.37
CA GLY A 595 18.46 4.92 -38.83
C GLY A 595 17.18 4.31 -39.41
N ASN A 596 16.01 4.79 -38.97
CA ASN A 596 14.71 4.32 -39.44
C ASN A 596 13.73 5.50 -39.50
N LEU A 597 13.39 5.97 -40.71
CA LEU A 597 12.51 7.14 -40.90
C LEU A 597 11.01 6.83 -40.66
N GLU A 598 10.63 5.56 -40.68
CA GLU A 598 9.24 5.13 -40.57
C GLU A 598 8.84 4.77 -39.13
N HIS A 599 9.82 4.63 -38.23
CA HIS A 599 9.53 4.31 -36.83
C HIS A 599 8.72 5.43 -36.16
N PRO A 600 7.70 5.15 -35.33
CA PRO A 600 6.85 6.19 -34.73
C PRO A 600 7.60 7.30 -33.99
N VAL A 601 8.72 6.96 -33.33
CA VAL A 601 9.58 7.91 -32.60
C VAL A 601 10.29 8.91 -33.52
N THR A 602 10.70 8.49 -34.71
CA THR A 602 11.52 9.27 -35.65
C THR A 602 10.70 9.86 -36.80
N LYS A 603 9.49 9.35 -37.04
CA LYS A 603 8.63 9.77 -38.14
C LYS A 603 8.45 11.29 -38.16
N GLY A 604 8.81 11.91 -39.29
CA GLY A 604 8.74 13.36 -39.49
C GLY A 604 9.89 14.18 -38.90
N LEU A 605 10.82 13.56 -38.14
CA LEU A 605 12.06 14.24 -37.74
C LEU A 605 13.01 14.37 -38.94
N PRO A 606 13.96 15.33 -38.90
CA PRO A 606 15.03 15.42 -39.89
C PRO A 606 15.85 14.13 -40.00
N THR A 607 16.35 13.85 -41.21
CA THR A 607 17.26 12.71 -41.48
C THR A 607 18.60 12.83 -40.76
N ALA A 608 19.01 14.05 -40.42
CA ALA A 608 20.16 14.35 -39.59
C ALA A 608 19.93 15.62 -38.76
N TRP A 609 20.46 15.67 -37.54
CA TRP A 609 20.37 16.84 -36.67
C TRP A 609 21.55 16.93 -35.69
N CYS A 610 21.94 18.13 -35.30
CA CYS A 610 23.04 18.38 -34.39
C CYS A 610 22.55 18.37 -32.93
N HIS A 611 23.09 17.44 -32.13
CA HIS A 611 22.86 17.39 -30.70
C HIS A 611 23.80 18.34 -29.97
N ALA A 612 23.31 18.92 -28.88
CA ALA A 612 24.11 19.83 -28.07
C ALA A 612 25.28 19.08 -27.40
N GLN A 613 26.16 19.84 -26.73
CA GLN A 613 27.33 19.28 -26.05
C GLN A 613 26.94 18.13 -25.10
N ASP A 614 27.41 16.92 -25.41
CA ASP A 614 27.10 15.67 -24.69
C ASP A 614 28.17 14.58 -24.93
N GLU A 615 27.97 13.40 -24.37
CA GLU A 615 28.83 12.22 -24.51
C GLU A 615 28.27 11.25 -25.57
N LEU A 616 28.95 11.15 -26.71
CA LEU A 616 28.68 10.08 -27.67
C LEU A 616 29.38 8.79 -27.22
N TYR A 617 28.60 7.86 -26.68
CA TYR A 617 29.11 6.57 -26.20
C TYR A 617 29.65 5.74 -27.36
N ASP A 618 30.77 5.06 -27.12
CA ASP A 618 31.44 4.16 -28.05
C ASP A 618 31.81 2.84 -27.38
N ARG A 619 32.21 1.83 -28.18
CA ARG A 619 32.66 0.52 -27.66
C ARG A 619 31.63 -0.20 -26.79
N MET A 620 30.34 0.05 -26.99
CA MET A 620 29.28 -0.58 -26.20
C MET A 620 29.12 -2.07 -26.54
N ARG A 621 28.90 -2.92 -25.52
CA ARG A 621 28.81 -4.37 -25.69
C ARG A 621 27.63 -4.97 -24.94
N GLY A 622 27.11 -6.07 -25.45
CA GLY A 622 26.03 -6.80 -24.78
C GLY A 622 25.37 -7.86 -25.64
N PRO A 623 24.22 -8.40 -25.18
CA PRO A 623 23.45 -9.39 -25.93
C PRO A 623 23.07 -8.97 -27.34
N GLY A 624 22.96 -7.65 -27.60
CA GLY A 624 22.79 -7.13 -28.94
C GLY A 624 21.45 -7.42 -29.56
N ILE A 625 20.40 -7.48 -28.75
CA ILE A 625 19.02 -7.68 -29.23
C ILE A 625 18.38 -6.37 -29.67
N VAL A 626 19.10 -5.59 -30.47
CA VAL A 626 18.62 -4.33 -31.07
C VAL A 626 17.53 -4.65 -32.08
N LYS A 627 16.39 -3.96 -31.98
CA LYS A 627 15.25 -4.12 -32.88
C LYS A 627 15.28 -3.08 -33.99
N ASP A 628 15.25 -1.79 -33.62
CA ASP A 628 15.31 -0.67 -34.55
C ASP A 628 16.41 0.30 -34.11
N VAL A 629 17.28 0.69 -35.06
CA VAL A 629 18.23 1.79 -34.85
C VAL A 629 17.51 3.09 -35.17
N LEU A 630 17.37 3.97 -34.17
CA LEU A 630 16.65 5.24 -34.34
C LEU A 630 17.61 6.34 -34.74
N PHE A 631 18.71 6.50 -34.00
CA PHE A 631 19.78 7.45 -34.33
C PHE A 631 21.16 6.90 -33.98
N TRP A 632 22.14 7.24 -34.82
CA TRP A 632 23.56 6.95 -34.62
C TRP A 632 24.39 8.20 -34.95
N GLY A 633 25.62 8.28 -34.46
CA GLY A 633 26.52 9.42 -34.69
C GLY A 633 27.97 8.96 -34.88
N TYR A 634 28.77 9.75 -35.59
CA TYR A 634 30.19 9.45 -35.79
C TYR A 634 31.02 9.85 -34.56
N SER A 635 31.66 8.87 -33.93
CA SER A 635 32.55 9.07 -32.78
C SER A 635 33.93 9.54 -33.26
N ASP A 636 34.11 10.86 -33.33
CA ASP A 636 35.28 11.51 -33.94
C ASP A 636 36.59 11.25 -33.15
N PRO A 637 37.64 10.67 -33.78
CA PRO A 637 38.95 10.52 -33.13
C PRO A 637 39.56 11.84 -32.65
N ALA A 638 39.21 12.99 -33.24
CA ALA A 638 39.67 14.31 -32.80
C ALA A 638 39.17 14.66 -31.39
N THR A 639 38.02 14.12 -30.98
CA THR A 639 37.48 14.25 -29.62
C THR A 639 37.82 13.05 -28.74
N LYS A 640 38.76 12.17 -29.18
CA LYS A 640 39.11 10.87 -28.58
C LYS A 640 38.03 9.79 -28.74
N GLY A 641 37.15 9.92 -29.73
CA GLY A 641 36.19 8.90 -30.12
C GLY A 641 36.83 7.66 -30.78
N SER A 642 35.99 6.68 -31.08
CA SER A 642 36.39 5.37 -31.64
C SER A 642 36.72 5.39 -33.13
N GLY A 643 36.35 6.45 -33.85
CA GLY A 643 36.43 6.54 -35.31
C GLY A 643 35.34 5.75 -36.04
N ARG A 644 34.23 5.45 -35.38
CA ARG A 644 33.12 4.63 -35.90
C ARG A 644 31.77 5.32 -35.74
N ASP A 645 30.78 4.85 -36.48
CA ASP A 645 29.39 5.25 -36.31
C ASP A 645 28.78 4.46 -35.14
N GLU A 646 28.48 5.14 -34.04
CA GLU A 646 28.00 4.56 -32.79
C GLU A 646 26.50 4.79 -32.59
N LEU A 647 25.82 3.86 -31.92
CA LEU A 647 24.39 3.98 -31.65
C LEU A 647 24.15 4.97 -30.50
N ALA A 648 23.24 5.92 -30.72
CA ALA A 648 22.82 6.88 -29.71
C ALA A 648 21.41 6.58 -29.17
N MET A 649 20.50 6.16 -30.05
CA MET A 649 19.12 5.82 -29.70
C MET A 649 18.64 4.61 -30.49
N PHE A 650 18.01 3.66 -29.81
CA PHE A 650 17.53 2.42 -30.42
C PHE A 650 16.42 1.78 -29.58
N THR A 651 15.77 0.78 -30.15
CA THR A 651 14.78 -0.04 -29.44
C THR A 651 15.29 -1.47 -29.24
N VAL A 652 14.78 -2.15 -28.20
CA VAL A 652 15.25 -3.49 -27.81
C VAL A 652 14.14 -4.53 -28.03
N ASN A 653 14.50 -5.68 -28.60
CA ASN A 653 13.60 -6.81 -28.79
C ASN A 653 13.54 -7.70 -27.54
N TYR A 654 12.56 -7.46 -26.66
CA TYR A 654 12.37 -8.24 -25.43
C TYR A 654 10.90 -8.64 -25.23
N GLY A 655 10.53 -9.83 -25.69
CA GLY A 655 9.19 -10.39 -25.48
C GLY A 655 8.08 -9.46 -25.97
N LYS A 656 7.18 -9.06 -25.07
CA LYS A 656 6.07 -8.13 -25.34
C LYS A 656 6.40 -6.67 -24.98
N ALA A 657 7.55 -6.43 -24.35
CA ALA A 657 7.94 -5.11 -23.88
C ALA A 657 8.28 -4.19 -25.05
N ARG A 658 8.04 -2.89 -24.86
CA ARG A 658 8.57 -1.84 -25.74
C ARG A 658 9.61 -1.07 -24.95
N ILE A 659 10.85 -1.15 -25.42
CA ILE A 659 12.00 -0.60 -24.72
C ILE A 659 12.67 0.42 -25.63
N PHE A 660 12.74 1.66 -25.16
CA PHE A 660 13.48 2.75 -25.79
C PHE A 660 14.76 2.99 -25.00
N HIS A 661 15.91 2.92 -25.69
CA HIS A 661 17.21 3.16 -25.10
C HIS A 661 17.78 4.45 -25.69
N THR A 662 18.19 5.38 -24.82
CA THR A 662 18.95 6.58 -25.21
C THR A 662 20.23 6.65 -24.40
N THR A 663 21.38 6.77 -25.07
CA THR A 663 22.68 7.04 -24.41
C THR A 663 22.91 8.53 -24.20
N LEU A 664 22.03 9.39 -24.73
CA LEU A 664 22.13 10.84 -24.63
C LEU A 664 21.57 11.38 -23.31
N GLY A 665 21.92 12.63 -23.03
CA GLY A 665 21.35 13.45 -21.98
C GLY A 665 22.21 13.50 -20.73
N HIS A 666 23.52 13.70 -20.83
CA HIS A 666 24.38 13.85 -19.66
C HIS A 666 23.86 14.91 -18.67
N ALA A 667 23.73 14.53 -17.41
CA ALA A 667 23.20 15.40 -16.36
C ALA A 667 24.27 16.40 -15.91
N GLY A 668 24.01 17.69 -16.10
CA GLY A 668 24.92 18.75 -15.67
C GLY A 668 24.88 19.04 -14.16
N ASN A 669 25.57 20.10 -13.74
CA ASN A 669 25.73 20.44 -12.32
C ASN A 669 24.44 20.98 -11.68
N SER A 670 23.56 21.57 -12.47
CA SER A 670 22.28 22.14 -12.03
C SER A 670 21.29 22.21 -13.20
N LEU A 671 19.99 22.41 -12.95
CA LEU A 671 19.00 22.57 -14.04
C LEU A 671 19.32 23.74 -15.00
N ASN A 672 20.05 24.76 -14.56
CA ASN A 672 20.46 25.89 -15.40
C ASN A 672 21.71 25.58 -16.24
N ASP A 673 22.56 24.69 -15.73
CA ASP A 673 23.82 24.23 -16.34
C ASP A 673 23.69 22.75 -16.69
N ASN A 674 22.86 22.46 -17.70
CA ASN A 674 22.47 21.10 -18.09
C ASN A 674 22.27 20.99 -19.61
N VAL A 675 23.32 21.35 -20.36
CA VAL A 675 23.25 21.61 -21.82
C VAL A 675 22.69 20.42 -22.60
N ALA A 676 23.17 19.20 -22.35
CA ALA A 676 22.71 17.99 -23.03
C ALA A 676 21.21 17.75 -22.86
N MET A 677 20.70 17.85 -21.62
CA MET A 677 19.27 17.68 -21.33
C MET A 677 18.41 18.89 -21.75
N GLN A 678 19.03 20.06 -21.92
CA GLN A 678 18.38 21.25 -22.46
C GLN A 678 18.26 21.19 -23.99
N CYS A 679 18.96 20.29 -24.69
CA CYS A 679 18.80 20.14 -26.13
C CYS A 679 17.35 19.81 -26.51
N ALA A 680 16.75 20.62 -27.38
CA ALA A 680 15.39 20.39 -27.87
C ALA A 680 15.26 19.02 -28.55
N GLY A 681 16.29 18.58 -29.28
CA GLY A 681 16.34 17.26 -29.90
C GLY A 681 16.20 16.13 -28.89
N PHE A 682 16.99 16.17 -27.81
CA PHE A 682 16.89 15.19 -26.70
C PHE A 682 15.53 15.20 -26.02
N GLN A 683 14.99 16.39 -25.69
CA GLN A 683 13.69 16.48 -25.03
C GLN A 683 12.57 15.88 -25.90
N VAL A 684 12.58 16.17 -27.19
CA VAL A 684 11.60 15.65 -28.15
C VAL A 684 11.75 14.14 -28.32
N THR A 685 12.96 13.62 -28.50
CA THR A 685 13.16 12.17 -28.67
C THR A 685 12.87 11.39 -27.39
N LEU A 686 13.17 11.94 -26.21
CA LEU A 686 12.79 11.35 -24.93
C LEU A 686 11.26 11.27 -24.79
N LEU A 687 10.55 12.35 -25.09
CA LEU A 687 9.09 12.39 -25.02
C LEU A 687 8.44 11.38 -25.98
N ARG A 688 8.88 11.37 -27.25
CA ARG A 688 8.37 10.45 -28.29
C ARG A 688 8.74 9.00 -27.97
N GLY A 689 9.95 8.77 -27.48
CA GLY A 689 10.42 7.44 -27.04
C GLY A 689 9.64 6.91 -25.84
N ALA A 690 9.36 7.77 -24.85
CA ALA A 690 8.55 7.44 -23.68
C ALA A 690 7.09 7.12 -24.06
N GLU A 691 6.47 7.94 -24.91
CA GLU A 691 5.11 7.70 -25.41
C GLU A 691 5.01 6.38 -26.17
N TRP A 692 5.97 6.12 -27.08
CA TRP A 692 6.04 4.88 -27.84
C TRP A 692 6.27 3.67 -26.93
N ALA A 693 7.19 3.75 -25.97
CA ALA A 693 7.44 2.65 -25.03
C ALA A 693 6.16 2.33 -24.24
N ALA A 694 5.42 3.34 -23.79
CA ALA A 694 4.18 3.14 -23.07
C ALA A 694 3.03 2.60 -23.94
N THR A 695 2.85 3.10 -25.16
CA THR A 695 1.60 2.92 -25.92
C THR A 695 1.76 2.17 -27.24
N GLY A 696 2.96 2.19 -27.83
CA GLY A 696 3.24 1.73 -29.19
C GLY A 696 3.06 2.80 -30.26
N GLU A 697 2.47 3.95 -29.91
CA GLU A 697 2.18 5.06 -30.82
C GLU A 697 2.91 6.33 -30.38
N VAL A 698 2.96 7.32 -31.27
CA VAL A 698 3.48 8.66 -30.97
C VAL A 698 2.54 9.70 -31.53
N THR A 699 1.96 10.52 -30.66
CA THR A 699 1.02 11.58 -31.02
C THR A 699 1.64 12.97 -30.97
N LEU A 700 2.79 13.11 -30.31
CA LEU A 700 3.50 14.38 -30.21
C LEU A 700 4.00 14.87 -31.57
N PRO A 701 3.69 16.13 -31.96
CA PRO A 701 4.17 16.71 -33.20
C PRO A 701 5.68 16.99 -33.14
N VAL A 702 6.30 17.14 -34.31
CA VAL A 702 7.65 17.67 -34.43
C VAL A 702 7.57 19.19 -34.23
N PRO A 703 8.27 19.77 -33.25
CA PRO A 703 8.21 21.20 -33.00
C PRO A 703 9.12 21.98 -33.97
N ASP A 704 8.79 23.24 -34.21
CA ASP A 704 9.51 24.10 -35.17
C ASP A 704 10.96 24.40 -34.75
N ASP A 705 11.26 24.30 -33.45
CA ASP A 705 12.58 24.52 -32.87
C ASP A 705 13.42 23.22 -32.74
N PHE A 706 13.02 22.13 -33.40
CA PHE A 706 13.84 20.92 -33.46
C PHE A 706 15.18 21.24 -34.15
N PRO A 707 16.34 20.75 -33.65
CA PRO A 707 17.65 21.08 -34.22
C PRO A 707 17.78 20.70 -35.70
N THR A 708 18.61 21.44 -36.42
CA THR A 708 19.01 21.08 -37.80
C THR A 708 20.36 20.39 -37.78
N GLU A 709 20.82 19.87 -38.91
CA GLU A 709 22.16 19.26 -39.04
C GLU A 709 23.30 20.22 -38.69
N THR A 710 23.08 21.54 -38.77
CA THR A 710 24.13 22.55 -38.57
C THR A 710 23.89 23.47 -37.37
N THR A 711 22.74 23.36 -36.69
CA THR A 711 22.36 24.27 -35.60
C THR A 711 21.71 23.50 -34.46
N ILE A 712 22.25 23.68 -33.26
CA ILE A 712 21.62 23.21 -32.01
C ILE A 712 20.43 24.10 -31.63
N SER A 713 19.56 23.57 -30.77
CA SER A 713 18.45 24.29 -30.14
C SER A 713 18.35 23.89 -28.67
N LEU A 714 18.15 24.87 -27.78
CA LEU A 714 18.13 24.66 -26.32
C LEU A 714 16.85 25.21 -25.67
N ARG A 715 16.18 24.36 -24.90
CA ARG A 715 15.01 24.67 -24.06
C ARG A 715 15.38 24.65 -22.58
N LYS A 716 15.89 25.79 -22.09
CA LYS A 716 16.37 25.95 -20.71
C LYS A 716 15.29 25.76 -19.63
N ASN A 717 14.02 25.93 -20.00
CA ASN A 717 12.85 25.74 -19.15
C ASN A 717 12.19 24.36 -19.31
N TYR A 718 12.80 23.47 -20.11
CA TYR A 718 12.30 22.13 -20.40
C TYR A 718 10.87 22.09 -20.96
N LYS A 719 10.47 23.12 -21.69
CA LYS A 719 9.11 23.29 -22.24
C LYS A 719 9.14 23.42 -23.75
#